data_AF-A0A3P9H2M7-F1
#
_entry.id   AF-A0A3P9H2M7-F1
#
_cell.length_a   1.000
_cell.length_b   1.000
_cell.length_c   1.000
_cell.angle_alpha   90.00
_cell.angle_beta   90.00
_cell.angle_gamma   90.00
#
_symmetry.space_group_name_H-M   'P 1'
#
loop_
_entity.id
_entity.type
_entity.pdbx_description
1 polymer ?
#
loop_
_entity_poly.entity_id
_entity_poly.type
_entity_poly.pdbx_seq_one_letter_code
_entity_poly.pdbx_strand_id
1 'polypeptide(L)'
;IQLEFWEMKYRLTAFLLLAESKLKSWIIKYGRRDSVELLLRSYLTFTEGQRFFEQYEVLFTALQRAAEVYVKSDSADEAEGVGKFLADATVQWKNLALEVRSVRSMLEEVICNWEKYGSTVAALQAWLEDAEQVLGQSENIKRDFFRNLSHWIQQHMDMNDAGNFLIETCDETVSRDLKQQLLLLNGRWRELFIKVKHYGRADEVDKLRQDYQDAVNTLKLFLDATDVKMSAPVQVSFLNMRAFVQDVEEIKQKVPAMEAACRAAGRTAQLLSKDAPQEELLQMTAVMASIKEQLSKVCGCLPLLREAQALLPPLEEMEKNITGFYQALEKASCITGAGRPGGPADFRQQCQELATFTHSCKKCLTLIEQNHQNIQRSVSSSGALQHLDLALLQKRVAELQTASQNMIRESTEWRRHEEANSSLLRRFEESRVELEKVLKSAQSCVTESGEPEALLRKHTDFLEQLDQRVLNTFLKACDELTDILPEQEQQALQETVRKLHKRWKDMQTDAPLHLLHLQVEAERSRLELSMQECQAELTRENRHLVGMGSERLLKEHRSFFREKGPLSQCEKRLQLMEELCQKLPEEDPAHRSLQSARKELGELQEEIQSTRLKLLQHQDKWKDYNKRYAELSCWLISKESQLRLLRNRASDHRKYGQVKTAIELRNEAELQEGNLGWLNARMADLIEVSADDDAQRQGAALTKLSADLKGLVASLSEAEKMLLTVGDCVQFREEVQATLEDLAQGQKEVQAEASQILDSSDPREAQQLLLVHQQHLKRLRMKRKEVQQLFCRGQQLQVEEALSRSSMDRELNFSSPESLEVELDQARVSPRVHRRSGKPSAARLTCSRLSGAAEAE
;
A
#
# COMPACT_ATOMS: atom_id res chain seq x y z
N ILE A 1 50.55 157.71 57.61
CA ILE A 1 51.76 156.90 57.34
C ILE A 1 52.28 156.26 58.62
N GLN A 2 53.09 156.94 59.46
CA GLN A 2 53.67 156.31 60.67
C GLN A 2 52.61 155.68 61.60
N LEU A 3 51.54 156.41 61.93
CA LEU A 3 50.47 155.92 62.82
C LEU A 3 49.74 154.67 62.29
N GLU A 4 49.55 154.54 60.96
CA GLU A 4 48.77 153.46 60.35
C GLU A 4 49.51 152.11 60.43
N PHE A 5 50.84 152.11 60.24
CA PHE A 5 51.64 150.89 60.41
C PHE A 5 51.62 150.41 61.87
N TRP A 6 51.80 151.31 62.84
CA TRP A 6 51.75 150.95 64.25
C TRP A 6 50.35 150.45 64.66
N GLU A 7 49.27 151.08 64.19
CA GLU A 7 47.90 150.60 64.40
C GLU A 7 47.71 149.17 63.85
N MET A 8 48.13 148.90 62.62
CA MET A 8 48.02 147.58 62.00
C MET A 8 48.91 146.54 62.70
N LYS A 9 50.10 146.93 63.17
CA LYS A 9 51.02 146.08 63.95
C LYS A 9 50.39 145.66 65.27
N TYR A 10 49.81 146.58 66.03
CA TYR A 10 49.10 146.26 67.27
C TYR A 10 47.83 145.45 67.02
N ARG A 11 47.08 145.69 65.94
CA ARG A 11 45.93 144.86 65.56
C ARG A 11 46.31 143.41 65.29
N LEU A 12 47.37 143.16 64.52
CA LEU A 12 47.83 141.80 64.25
C LEU A 12 48.29 141.09 65.52
N THR A 13 49.08 141.76 66.36
CA THR A 13 49.54 141.20 67.65
C THR A 13 48.35 140.88 68.56
N ALA A 14 47.34 141.74 68.64
CA ALA A 14 46.13 141.47 69.41
C ALA A 14 45.33 140.28 68.84
N PHE A 15 45.29 140.12 67.52
CA PHE A 15 44.66 138.99 66.85
C PHE A 15 45.37 137.66 67.16
N LEU A 16 46.70 137.62 67.09
CA LEU A 16 47.51 136.45 67.46
C LEU A 16 47.39 136.10 68.94
N LEU A 17 47.36 137.09 69.84
CA LEU A 17 47.12 136.88 71.28
C LEU A 17 45.71 136.33 71.57
N LEU A 18 44.67 136.82 70.87
CA LEU A 18 43.31 136.28 70.96
C LEU A 18 43.27 134.81 70.53
N ALA A 19 43.96 134.48 69.46
CA ALA A 19 44.06 133.14 68.92
C ALA A 19 44.80 132.17 69.86
N GLU A 20 45.94 132.58 70.43
CA GLU A 20 46.64 131.81 71.46
C GLU A 20 45.76 131.59 72.71
N SER A 21 45.02 132.62 73.13
CA SER A 21 44.09 132.53 74.26
C SER A 21 42.95 131.53 73.98
N LYS A 22 42.41 131.53 72.76
CA LYS A 22 41.39 130.58 72.33
C LYS A 22 41.93 129.15 72.22
N LEU A 23 43.11 128.98 71.64
CA LEU A 23 43.78 127.69 71.56
C LEU A 23 44.01 127.07 72.95
N LYS A 24 44.52 127.85 73.90
CA LYS A 24 44.68 127.46 75.31
C LYS A 24 43.36 127.08 76.00
N SER A 25 42.21 127.57 75.49
CA SER A 25 40.89 127.18 76.00
C SER A 25 40.33 125.88 75.43
N TRP A 26 40.92 125.35 74.34
CA TRP A 26 40.51 124.08 73.73
C TRP A 26 41.51 122.94 73.95
N ILE A 27 42.82 123.23 74.06
CA ILE A 27 43.84 122.26 74.47
C ILE A 27 43.88 122.21 76.01
N ILE A 28 42.77 121.78 76.59
CA ILE A 28 42.64 121.44 78.01
C ILE A 28 42.45 119.93 78.15
N LYS A 29 42.59 119.40 79.38
CA LYS A 29 42.08 118.07 79.67
C LYS A 29 40.56 118.06 79.55
N TYR A 30 40.04 117.04 78.89
CA TYR A 30 38.65 117.04 78.42
C TYR A 30 37.65 116.59 79.49
N GLY A 31 36.46 117.19 79.49
CA GLY A 31 35.36 116.79 80.38
C GLY A 31 34.59 115.57 79.86
N ARG A 32 33.37 115.39 80.38
CA ARG A 32 32.38 114.45 79.82
C ARG A 32 32.00 114.84 78.39
N ARG A 33 31.52 113.87 77.60
CA ARG A 33 31.07 114.00 76.20
C ARG A 33 30.46 115.37 75.87
N ASP A 34 29.40 115.76 76.58
CA ASP A 34 28.65 117.00 76.30
C ASP A 34 29.52 118.27 76.42
N SER A 35 30.47 118.28 77.35
CA SER A 35 31.46 119.35 77.51
C SER A 35 32.46 119.39 76.36
N VAL A 36 32.86 118.23 75.85
CA VAL A 36 33.76 118.10 74.68
C VAL A 36 33.05 118.55 73.40
N GLU A 37 31.78 118.17 73.22
CA GLU A 37 30.95 118.67 72.13
C GLU A 37 30.77 120.20 72.19
N LEU A 38 30.62 120.78 73.38
CA LEU A 38 30.56 122.24 73.55
C LEU A 38 31.90 122.92 73.21
N LEU A 39 33.05 122.30 73.55
CA LEU A 39 34.37 122.77 73.10
C LEU A 39 34.51 122.70 71.57
N LEU A 40 34.05 121.62 70.94
CA LEU A 40 34.07 121.48 69.47
C LEU A 40 33.15 122.50 68.79
N ARG A 41 31.94 122.75 69.31
CA ARG A 41 31.05 123.82 68.83
C ARG A 41 31.69 125.20 69.00
N SER A 42 32.39 125.45 70.11
CA SER A 42 33.15 126.69 70.35
C SER A 42 34.28 126.87 69.33
N TYR A 43 35.03 125.80 69.08
CA TYR A 43 36.09 125.75 68.08
C TYR A 43 35.59 126.05 66.67
N LEU A 44 34.53 125.36 66.21
CA LEU A 44 33.94 125.55 64.88
C LEU A 44 33.36 126.96 64.73
N THR A 45 32.68 127.48 65.76
CA THR A 45 32.12 128.84 65.74
C THR A 45 33.21 129.90 65.58
N PHE A 46 34.37 129.74 66.23
CA PHE A 46 35.49 130.66 66.07
C PHE A 46 36.21 130.47 64.72
N THR A 47 36.56 129.24 64.35
CA THR A 47 37.38 128.98 63.17
C THR A 47 36.62 129.14 61.86
N GLU A 48 35.49 128.47 61.72
CA GLU A 48 34.64 128.48 60.52
C GLU A 48 33.63 129.64 60.59
N GLY A 49 32.92 129.79 61.71
CA GLY A 49 31.84 130.77 61.87
C GLY A 49 32.31 132.23 61.79
N GLN A 50 33.40 132.58 62.46
CA GLN A 50 34.03 133.91 62.36
C GLN A 50 35.03 134.01 61.20
N ARG A 51 35.27 132.91 60.46
CA ARG A 51 36.28 132.82 59.38
C ARG A 51 37.67 133.27 59.81
N PHE A 52 38.09 132.81 60.99
CA PHE A 52 39.31 133.21 61.67
C PHE A 52 40.56 133.23 60.76
N PHE A 53 40.76 132.18 59.96
CA PHE A 53 41.91 132.11 59.05
C PHE A 53 41.86 133.17 57.93
N GLU A 54 40.68 133.47 57.38
CA GLU A 54 40.50 134.56 56.39
C GLU A 54 40.79 135.94 57.00
N GLN A 55 40.35 136.17 58.25
CA GLN A 55 40.60 137.43 58.95
C GLN A 55 42.09 137.71 59.16
N TYR A 56 42.88 136.67 59.50
CA TYR A 56 44.34 136.81 59.61
C TYR A 56 44.95 137.27 58.27
N GLU A 57 44.64 136.58 57.17
CA GLU A 57 45.24 136.88 55.86
C GLU A 57 44.91 138.32 55.41
N VAL A 58 43.68 138.79 55.68
CA VAL A 58 43.27 140.18 55.42
C VAL A 58 44.05 141.17 56.30
N LEU A 59 44.15 140.93 57.60
CA LEU A 59 44.91 141.77 58.54
C LEU A 59 46.40 141.81 58.20
N PHE A 60 47.00 140.67 57.87
CA PHE A 60 48.41 140.53 57.54
C PHE A 60 48.74 141.20 56.20
N THR A 61 47.91 141.02 55.17
CA THR A 61 48.08 141.71 53.88
C THR A 61 47.96 143.23 54.03
N ALA A 62 47.03 143.71 54.86
CA ALA A 62 46.88 145.13 55.13
C ALA A 62 48.08 145.69 55.94
N LEU A 63 48.61 144.91 56.89
CA LEU A 63 49.86 145.25 57.58
C LEU A 63 51.06 145.31 56.61
N GLN A 64 51.22 144.34 55.71
CA GLN A 64 52.32 144.35 54.73
C GLN A 64 52.29 145.62 53.87
N ARG A 65 51.11 146.03 53.38
CA ARG A 65 50.97 147.28 52.63
C ARG A 65 51.32 148.51 53.48
N ALA A 66 50.86 148.55 54.74
CA ALA A 66 51.21 149.64 55.66
C ALA A 66 52.72 149.69 55.95
N ALA A 67 53.36 148.52 56.12
CA ALA A 67 54.79 148.34 56.30
C ALA A 67 55.59 148.83 55.08
N GLU A 68 55.20 148.45 53.87
CA GLU A 68 55.86 148.91 52.64
C GLU A 68 55.83 150.43 52.47
N VAL A 69 54.71 151.09 52.83
CA VAL A 69 54.60 152.55 52.77
C VAL A 69 55.45 153.20 53.88
N TYR A 70 55.41 152.64 55.10
CA TYR A 70 56.21 153.10 56.24
C TYR A 70 57.72 153.06 55.94
N VAL A 71 58.21 151.92 55.47
CA VAL A 71 59.63 151.69 55.14
C VAL A 71 60.13 152.59 54.01
N LYS A 72 59.27 152.98 53.06
CA LYS A 72 59.63 153.95 52.00
C LYS A 72 59.75 155.39 52.50
N SER A 73 59.26 155.69 53.70
CA SER A 73 59.24 157.04 54.28
C SER A 73 60.26 157.28 55.40
N ASP A 74 61.02 156.26 55.80
CA ASP A 74 61.85 156.29 57.01
C ASP A 74 63.24 155.66 56.80
N SER A 75 64.07 155.61 57.86
CA SER A 75 65.46 155.16 57.81
C SER A 75 65.65 153.65 57.55
N ALA A 76 66.85 153.25 57.11
CA ALA A 76 67.17 151.86 56.77
C ALA A 76 67.11 150.89 57.96
N ASP A 77 67.42 151.34 59.19
CA ASP A 77 67.36 150.49 60.40
C ASP A 77 65.91 150.16 60.78
N GLU A 78 64.97 151.11 60.60
CA GLU A 78 63.53 150.87 60.77
C GLU A 78 63.04 149.80 59.77
N ALA A 79 63.58 149.78 58.54
CA ALA A 79 63.23 148.80 57.52
C ALA A 79 63.54 147.35 57.93
N GLU A 80 64.73 147.12 58.51
CA GLU A 80 65.13 145.79 59.00
C GLU A 80 64.27 145.37 60.21
N GLY A 81 63.99 146.29 61.14
CA GLY A 81 63.13 146.05 62.29
C GLY A 81 61.70 145.66 61.92
N VAL A 82 61.13 146.30 60.90
CA VAL A 82 59.80 145.96 60.35
C VAL A 82 59.82 144.63 59.61
N GLY A 83 60.85 144.36 58.81
CA GLY A 83 61.03 143.09 58.10
C GLY A 83 61.11 141.90 59.06
N LYS A 84 61.88 142.04 60.15
CA LYS A 84 61.98 141.01 61.19
C LYS A 84 60.63 140.73 61.86
N PHE A 85 59.87 141.76 62.22
CA PHE A 85 58.54 141.58 62.83
C PHE A 85 57.57 140.81 61.91
N LEU A 86 57.58 141.10 60.59
CA LEU A 86 56.74 140.37 59.62
C LEU A 86 57.13 138.89 59.50
N ALA A 87 58.44 138.58 59.56
CA ALA A 87 58.93 137.21 59.57
C ALA A 87 58.53 136.46 60.85
N ASP A 88 58.74 137.07 62.02
CA ASP A 88 58.38 136.49 63.32
C ASP A 88 56.87 136.22 63.41
N ALA A 89 56.04 137.18 63.00
CA ALA A 89 54.58 137.03 62.96
C ALA A 89 54.13 135.89 62.00
N THR A 90 54.82 135.71 60.86
CA THR A 90 54.53 134.62 59.92
C THR A 90 54.84 133.25 60.51
N VAL A 91 55.93 133.13 61.30
CA VAL A 91 56.29 131.88 61.99
C VAL A 91 55.31 131.59 63.13
N GLN A 92 54.99 132.60 63.94
CA GLN A 92 53.98 132.50 65.00
C GLN A 92 52.63 132.04 64.44
N TRP A 93 52.17 132.63 63.33
CA TRP A 93 50.95 132.21 62.65
C TRP A 93 51.00 130.76 62.17
N LYS A 94 52.09 130.32 61.52
CA LYS A 94 52.21 128.93 61.02
C LYS A 94 52.05 127.89 62.13
N ASN A 95 52.71 128.10 63.26
CA ASN A 95 52.63 127.19 64.41
C ASN A 95 51.21 127.21 65.01
N LEU A 96 50.71 128.41 65.30
CA LEU A 96 49.38 128.63 65.88
C LEU A 96 48.26 128.06 65.00
N ALA A 97 48.36 128.23 63.68
CA ALA A 97 47.39 127.75 62.71
C ALA A 97 47.48 126.22 62.46
N LEU A 98 48.59 125.56 62.83
CA LEU A 98 48.67 124.10 62.87
C LEU A 98 48.04 123.54 64.15
N GLU A 99 48.37 124.11 65.31
CA GLU A 99 47.80 123.70 66.60
C GLU A 99 46.28 123.93 66.65
N VAL A 100 45.80 125.08 66.17
CA VAL A 100 44.35 125.31 66.01
C VAL A 100 43.71 124.23 65.13
N ARG A 101 44.33 123.83 64.01
CA ARG A 101 43.76 122.78 63.14
C ARG A 101 43.76 121.39 63.79
N SER A 102 44.74 121.05 64.63
CA SER A 102 44.81 119.72 65.26
C SER A 102 43.78 119.54 66.39
N VAL A 103 43.36 120.62 67.05
CA VAL A 103 42.29 120.61 68.08
C VAL A 103 41.04 119.89 67.60
N ARG A 104 40.61 120.11 66.35
CA ARG A 104 39.41 119.49 65.78
C ARG A 104 39.47 117.97 65.85
N SER A 105 40.54 117.39 65.30
CA SER A 105 40.75 115.94 65.26
C SER A 105 40.76 115.33 66.66
N MET A 106 41.44 115.99 67.60
CA MET A 106 41.51 115.52 68.99
C MET A 106 40.14 115.53 69.69
N LEU A 107 39.34 116.58 69.49
CA LEU A 107 37.98 116.68 70.05
C LEU A 107 37.04 115.63 69.42
N GLU A 108 37.10 115.45 68.11
CA GLU A 108 36.30 114.44 67.38
C GLU A 108 36.67 113.01 67.82
N GLU A 109 37.96 112.69 68.00
CA GLU A 109 38.41 111.37 68.47
C GLU A 109 37.98 111.09 69.94
N VAL A 110 38.01 112.10 70.81
CA VAL A 110 37.52 111.96 72.21
C VAL A 110 36.01 111.70 72.24
N ILE A 111 35.22 112.37 71.39
CA ILE A 111 33.78 112.11 71.26
C ILE A 111 33.53 110.69 70.74
N CYS A 112 34.26 110.25 69.72
CA CYS A 112 34.19 108.89 69.16
C CYS A 112 34.49 107.81 70.22
N ASN A 113 35.50 108.01 71.06
CA ASN A 113 35.80 107.07 72.14
C ASN A 113 34.75 107.11 73.26
N TRP A 114 34.14 108.26 73.57
CA TRP A 114 32.97 108.32 74.46
C TRP A 114 31.78 107.52 73.93
N GLU A 115 31.54 107.53 72.62
CA GLU A 115 30.47 106.75 71.98
C GLU A 115 30.74 105.24 72.02
N LYS A 116 31.95 104.82 71.66
CA LYS A 116 32.39 103.42 71.75
C LYS A 116 32.33 102.91 73.19
N TYR A 117 32.86 103.68 74.14
CA TYR A 117 32.84 103.30 75.56
C TYR A 117 31.41 103.20 76.09
N GLY A 118 30.56 104.22 75.85
CA GLY A 118 29.18 104.22 76.33
C GLY A 118 28.34 103.07 75.77
N SER A 119 28.47 102.77 74.47
CA SER A 119 27.73 101.69 73.81
C SER A 119 28.20 100.29 74.24
N THR A 120 29.50 100.04 74.26
CA THR A 120 30.08 98.74 74.70
C THR A 120 29.80 98.47 76.18
N VAL A 121 29.92 99.49 77.06
CA VAL A 121 29.55 99.38 78.47
C VAL A 121 28.08 98.99 78.63
N ALA A 122 27.16 99.69 77.94
CA ALA A 122 25.73 99.42 78.08
C ALA A 122 25.36 98.00 77.60
N ALA A 123 25.91 97.55 76.47
CA ALA A 123 25.70 96.20 75.95
C ALA A 123 26.28 95.12 76.89
N LEU A 124 27.51 95.33 77.38
CA LEU A 124 28.18 94.38 78.27
C LEU A 124 27.53 94.31 79.66
N GLN A 125 27.02 95.43 80.18
CA GLN A 125 26.26 95.47 81.45
C GLN A 125 24.99 94.63 81.37
N ALA A 126 24.16 94.86 80.34
CA ALA A 126 22.93 94.10 80.14
C ALA A 126 23.22 92.59 79.98
N TRP A 127 24.22 92.24 79.17
CA TRP A 127 24.59 90.82 79.00
C TRP A 127 25.14 90.18 80.27
N LEU A 128 25.94 90.90 81.08
CA LEU A 128 26.44 90.38 82.36
C LEU A 128 25.30 90.11 83.35
N GLU A 129 24.26 90.95 83.37
CA GLU A 129 23.09 90.77 84.23
C GLU A 129 22.26 89.54 83.84
N ASP A 130 22.04 89.32 82.54
CA ASP A 130 21.39 88.11 82.03
C ASP A 130 22.25 86.85 82.29
N ALA A 131 23.56 86.95 82.04
CA ALA A 131 24.51 85.86 82.24
C ALA A 131 24.60 85.42 83.71
N GLU A 132 24.62 86.37 84.65
CA GLU A 132 24.62 86.11 86.09
C GLU A 132 23.33 85.38 86.54
N GLN A 133 22.18 85.69 85.93
CA GLN A 133 20.91 84.96 86.18
C GLN A 133 20.93 83.54 85.60
N VAL A 134 21.47 83.36 84.38
CA VAL A 134 21.53 82.06 83.70
C VAL A 134 22.44 81.05 84.42
N LEU A 135 23.46 81.51 85.15
CA LEU A 135 24.34 80.63 85.95
C LEU A 135 23.59 79.75 86.97
N GLY A 136 22.43 80.18 87.47
CA GLY A 136 21.60 79.42 88.41
C GLY A 136 20.65 78.39 87.77
N GLN A 137 20.57 78.33 86.44
CA GLN A 137 19.58 77.52 85.71
C GLN A 137 20.12 76.11 85.38
N SER A 138 19.40 75.34 84.56
CA SER A 138 19.81 74.01 84.11
C SER A 138 20.93 74.09 83.05
N GLU A 139 21.74 73.03 82.94
CA GLU A 139 22.90 73.00 82.03
C GLU A 139 22.54 73.22 80.56
N ASN A 140 21.37 72.78 80.11
CA ASN A 140 20.93 72.99 78.73
C ASN A 140 20.75 74.49 78.42
N ILE A 141 20.12 75.24 79.32
CA ILE A 141 19.91 76.69 79.14
C ILE A 141 21.24 77.45 79.18
N LYS A 142 22.19 77.01 80.03
CA LYS A 142 23.56 77.55 80.04
C LYS A 142 24.28 77.32 78.71
N ARG A 143 24.23 76.10 78.16
CA ARG A 143 24.86 75.77 76.87
C ARG A 143 24.34 76.67 75.75
N ASP A 144 23.02 76.83 75.64
CA ASP A 144 22.40 77.64 74.58
C ASP A 144 22.74 79.13 74.72
N PHE A 145 22.69 79.68 75.93
CA PHE A 145 22.99 81.10 76.19
C PHE A 145 24.49 81.42 75.99
N PHE A 146 25.39 80.57 76.48
CA PHE A 146 26.83 80.80 76.40
C PHE A 146 27.47 80.36 75.07
N ARG A 147 26.71 79.84 74.10
CA ARG A 147 27.23 79.49 72.76
C ARG A 147 27.95 80.68 72.08
N ASN A 148 27.40 81.88 72.23
CA ASN A 148 27.96 83.11 71.63
C ASN A 148 29.03 83.81 72.51
N LEU A 149 29.62 83.13 73.50
CA LEU A 149 30.58 83.73 74.45
C LEU A 149 31.79 84.40 73.74
N SER A 150 32.20 83.91 72.58
CA SER A 150 33.29 84.47 71.77
C SER A 150 33.04 85.93 71.34
N HIS A 151 31.80 86.30 71.02
CA HIS A 151 31.42 87.67 70.68
C HIS A 151 31.59 88.63 71.87
N TRP A 152 31.19 88.18 73.06
CA TRP A 152 31.25 89.00 74.28
C TRP A 152 32.67 89.19 74.80
N ILE A 153 33.58 88.25 74.54
CA ILE A 153 35.03 88.43 74.80
C ILE A 153 35.56 89.64 74.01
N GLN A 154 35.13 89.81 72.75
CA GLN A 154 35.53 90.96 71.92
C GLN A 154 34.93 92.27 72.45
N GLN A 155 33.64 92.30 72.78
CA GLN A 155 32.99 93.51 73.32
C GLN A 155 33.63 93.99 74.64
N HIS A 156 34.08 93.07 75.50
CA HIS A 156 34.86 93.40 76.69
C HIS A 156 36.24 94.00 76.36
N MET A 157 36.90 93.56 75.27
CA MET A 157 38.16 94.14 74.81
C MET A 157 37.95 95.57 74.30
N ASP A 158 36.99 95.76 73.39
CA ASP A 158 36.66 97.05 72.77
C ASP A 158 36.31 98.12 73.83
N MET A 159 35.57 97.72 74.88
CA MET A 159 35.24 98.57 76.04
C MET A 159 36.49 99.04 76.79
N ASN A 160 37.47 98.16 77.01
CA ASN A 160 38.68 98.48 77.76
C ASN A 160 39.56 99.46 76.98
N ASP A 161 39.74 99.25 75.68
CA ASP A 161 40.58 100.10 74.84
C ASP A 161 40.01 101.52 74.74
N ALA A 162 38.70 101.67 74.48
CA ALA A 162 38.04 102.97 74.46
C ALA A 162 38.09 103.67 75.84
N GLY A 163 37.88 102.92 76.93
CA GLY A 163 37.93 103.48 78.28
C GLY A 163 39.33 103.95 78.69
N ASN A 164 40.39 103.22 78.30
CA ASN A 164 41.78 103.61 78.55
C ASN A 164 42.15 104.90 77.81
N PHE A 165 41.77 105.05 76.54
CA PHE A 165 41.99 106.28 75.77
C PHE A 165 41.33 107.50 76.45
N LEU A 166 40.09 107.36 76.93
CA LEU A 166 39.40 108.43 77.65
C LEU A 166 40.06 108.78 78.97
N ILE A 167 40.56 107.78 79.71
CA ILE A 167 41.29 107.97 80.97
C ILE A 167 42.57 108.82 80.78
N GLU A 168 43.27 108.67 79.66
CA GLU A 168 44.49 109.44 79.38
C GLU A 168 44.18 110.87 78.90
N THR A 169 43.06 111.08 78.21
CA THR A 169 42.73 112.33 77.53
C THR A 169 41.83 113.28 78.34
N CYS A 170 41.01 112.75 79.24
CA CYS A 170 40.10 113.52 80.07
C CYS A 170 40.75 114.11 81.34
N ASP A 171 40.00 114.96 82.05
CA ASP A 171 40.40 115.53 83.34
C ASP A 171 40.41 114.50 84.47
N GLU A 172 41.10 114.81 85.58
CA GLU A 172 41.29 113.87 86.69
C GLU A 172 39.98 113.37 87.32
N THR A 173 38.90 114.17 87.28
CA THR A 173 37.61 113.76 87.85
C THR A 173 36.96 112.71 86.95
N VAL A 174 36.91 112.97 85.65
CA VAL A 174 36.34 112.10 84.64
C VAL A 174 37.15 110.80 84.49
N SER A 175 38.48 110.90 84.48
CA SER A 175 39.38 109.75 84.40
C SER A 175 39.34 108.88 85.66
N ARG A 176 39.06 109.44 86.84
CA ARG A 176 38.82 108.65 88.06
C ARG A 176 37.51 107.87 87.96
N ASP A 177 36.43 108.50 87.52
CA ASP A 177 35.12 107.86 87.37
C ASP A 177 35.19 106.70 86.35
N LEU A 178 35.87 106.91 85.22
CA LEU A 178 36.13 105.87 84.20
C LEU A 178 36.94 104.69 84.75
N LYS A 179 38.01 104.95 85.51
CA LYS A 179 38.79 103.90 86.19
C LYS A 179 37.92 103.08 87.14
N GLN A 180 37.04 103.71 87.90
CA GLN A 180 36.13 103.04 88.82
C GLN A 180 35.10 102.18 88.06
N GLN A 181 34.54 102.69 86.96
CA GLN A 181 33.58 101.96 86.13
C GLN A 181 34.21 100.73 85.45
N LEU A 182 35.40 100.88 84.84
CA LEU A 182 36.15 99.76 84.27
C LEU A 182 36.53 98.71 85.33
N LEU A 183 36.97 99.12 86.52
CA LEU A 183 37.37 98.19 87.57
C LEU A 183 36.20 97.28 88.00
N LEU A 184 34.99 97.84 88.16
CA LEU A 184 33.79 97.09 88.51
C LEU A 184 33.36 96.14 87.39
N LEU A 185 33.35 96.61 86.14
CA LEU A 185 32.96 95.82 84.96
C LEU A 185 33.92 94.66 84.69
N ASN A 186 35.23 94.93 84.70
CA ASN A 186 36.27 93.91 84.52
C ASN A 186 36.27 92.90 85.69
N GLY A 187 35.85 93.32 86.89
CA GLY A 187 35.61 92.46 88.04
C GLY A 187 34.48 91.46 87.79
N ARG A 188 33.26 91.95 87.51
CA ARG A 188 32.08 91.12 87.18
C ARG A 188 32.36 90.17 86.03
N TRP A 189 32.93 90.69 84.93
CA TRP A 189 33.30 89.88 83.76
C TRP A 189 34.23 88.73 84.12
N ARG A 190 35.28 88.97 84.93
CA ARG A 190 36.24 87.94 85.33
C ARG A 190 35.60 86.82 86.16
N GLU A 191 34.74 87.18 87.11
CA GLU A 191 34.05 86.21 87.97
C GLU A 191 33.07 85.32 87.19
N LEU A 192 32.35 85.90 86.23
CA LEU A 192 31.49 85.14 85.32
C LEU A 192 32.33 84.27 84.38
N PHE A 193 33.31 84.85 83.69
CA PHE A 193 34.10 84.18 82.65
C PHE A 193 34.79 82.90 83.13
N ILE A 194 35.34 82.90 84.36
CA ILE A 194 35.98 81.71 84.94
C ILE A 194 35.00 80.51 85.01
N LYS A 195 33.71 80.76 85.28
CA LYS A 195 32.67 79.74 85.36
C LYS A 195 32.25 79.27 83.96
N VAL A 196 32.12 80.17 82.99
CA VAL A 196 31.47 79.89 81.68
C VAL A 196 32.43 79.60 80.52
N LYS A 197 33.74 79.85 80.67
CA LYS A 197 34.76 79.70 79.60
C LYS A 197 34.78 78.35 78.86
N HIS A 198 34.22 77.30 79.45
CA HIS A 198 34.22 75.96 78.85
C HIS A 198 33.10 75.78 77.80
N TYR A 199 32.00 76.55 77.86
CA TYR A 199 30.92 76.47 76.87
C TYR A 199 31.34 76.97 75.48
N GLY A 200 32.40 77.78 75.38
CA GLY A 200 32.96 78.25 74.11
C GLY A 200 33.57 77.16 73.20
N ARG A 201 33.53 75.88 73.61
CA ARG A 201 33.92 74.71 72.79
C ARG A 201 32.75 73.80 72.39
N ALA A 202 31.52 74.09 72.82
CA ALA A 202 30.38 73.17 72.66
C ALA A 202 30.12 72.80 71.19
N ASP A 203 30.15 73.78 70.29
CA ASP A 203 29.88 73.59 68.85
C ASP A 203 30.88 72.63 68.16
N GLU A 204 32.14 72.59 68.62
CA GLU A 204 33.14 71.65 68.09
C GLU A 204 32.84 70.21 68.51
N VAL A 205 32.42 70.00 69.75
CA VAL A 205 32.09 68.68 70.31
C VAL A 205 30.80 68.13 69.70
N ASP A 206 29.77 68.96 69.55
CA ASP A 206 28.49 68.53 68.97
C ASP A 206 28.63 68.22 67.46
N LYS A 207 29.49 68.96 66.74
CA LYS A 207 29.87 68.60 65.36
C LYS A 207 30.56 67.23 65.30
N LEU A 208 31.53 66.97 66.19
CA LEU A 208 32.21 65.67 66.25
C LEU A 208 31.23 64.53 66.57
N ARG A 209 30.21 64.75 67.41
CA ARG A 209 29.14 63.76 67.68
C ARG A 209 28.36 63.42 66.41
N GLN A 210 27.96 64.43 65.64
CA GLN A 210 27.24 64.23 64.38
C GLN A 210 28.10 63.47 63.36
N ASP A 211 29.36 63.89 63.16
CA ASP A 211 30.32 63.23 62.27
C ASP A 211 30.55 61.75 62.65
N TYR A 212 30.57 61.43 63.95
CA TYR A 212 30.64 60.05 64.45
C TYR A 212 29.36 59.25 64.14
N GLN A 213 28.19 59.83 64.42
CA GLN A 213 26.91 59.16 64.24
C GLN A 213 26.62 58.85 62.76
N ASP A 214 26.92 59.77 61.85
CA ASP A 214 26.72 59.58 60.41
C ASP A 214 27.68 58.51 59.84
N ALA A 215 28.93 58.48 60.33
CA ALA A 215 29.86 57.41 59.98
C ALA A 215 29.40 56.04 60.49
N VAL A 216 28.90 55.95 61.72
CA VAL A 216 28.32 54.72 62.30
C VAL A 216 27.07 54.26 61.54
N ASN A 217 26.17 55.18 61.17
CA ASN A 217 24.97 54.88 60.38
C ASN A 217 25.35 54.32 59.00
N THR A 218 26.31 54.94 58.32
CA THR A 218 26.81 54.48 57.02
C THR A 218 27.40 53.07 57.10
N LEU A 219 28.17 52.78 58.15
CA LEU A 219 28.76 51.46 58.38
C LEU A 219 27.70 50.39 58.66
N LYS A 220 26.67 50.70 59.47
CA LYS A 220 25.55 49.78 59.73
C LYS A 220 24.77 49.44 58.45
N LEU A 221 24.35 50.46 57.69
CA LEU A 221 23.62 50.27 56.43
C LEU A 221 24.38 49.38 55.43
N PHE A 222 25.71 49.53 55.36
CA PHE A 222 26.55 48.65 54.53
C PHE A 222 26.59 47.21 55.05
N LEU A 223 26.73 47.01 56.36
CA LEU A 223 26.77 45.68 56.97
C LEU A 223 25.42 44.96 56.83
N ASP A 224 24.31 45.63 57.12
CA ASP A 224 22.96 45.07 57.01
C ASP A 224 22.64 44.67 55.56
N ALA A 225 22.97 45.53 54.58
CA ALA A 225 22.79 45.23 53.16
C ALA A 225 23.70 44.08 52.67
N THR A 226 24.90 43.95 53.26
CA THR A 226 25.84 42.86 52.96
C THR A 226 25.35 41.53 53.52
N ASP A 227 24.89 41.52 54.77
CA ASP A 227 24.36 40.32 55.42
C ASP A 227 23.16 39.76 54.66
N VAL A 228 22.21 40.62 54.27
CA VAL A 228 21.06 40.22 53.43
C VAL A 228 21.53 39.65 52.08
N LYS A 229 22.49 40.29 51.38
CA LYS A 229 23.01 39.80 50.10
C LYS A 229 23.77 38.47 50.22
N MET A 230 24.43 38.19 51.34
CA MET A 230 25.22 36.97 51.55
C MET A 230 24.43 35.81 52.15
N SER A 231 23.38 36.08 52.93
CA SER A 231 22.58 35.07 53.64
C SER A 231 21.27 34.69 52.94
N ALA A 232 20.82 35.46 51.94
CA ALA A 232 19.63 35.15 51.15
C ALA A 232 19.80 33.84 50.36
N PRO A 233 18.76 32.98 50.28
CA PRO A 233 18.83 31.74 49.53
C PRO A 233 18.89 32.00 48.01
N VAL A 234 19.91 31.46 47.35
CA VAL A 234 20.14 31.63 45.90
C VAL A 234 19.85 30.34 45.16
N GLN A 235 18.83 30.34 44.30
CA GLN A 235 18.54 29.21 43.42
C GLN A 235 19.66 28.99 42.40
N VAL A 236 20.27 27.81 42.41
CA VAL A 236 21.42 27.47 41.56
C VAL A 236 21.01 27.39 40.08
N SER A 237 21.37 28.44 39.34
CA SER A 237 21.35 28.52 37.87
C SER A 237 22.53 29.35 37.40
N PHE A 238 22.93 29.24 36.12
CA PHE A 238 24.05 30.03 35.60
C PHE A 238 23.85 31.55 35.78
N LEU A 239 22.63 32.05 35.51
CA LEU A 239 22.32 33.47 35.60
C LEU A 239 22.29 33.97 37.06
N ASN A 240 21.64 33.22 37.96
CA ASN A 240 21.54 33.59 39.38
C ASN A 240 22.91 33.55 40.07
N MET A 241 23.70 32.49 39.82
CA MET A 241 25.05 32.37 40.37
C MET A 241 25.97 33.48 39.85
N ARG A 242 25.81 33.90 38.59
CA ARG A 242 26.58 35.01 38.02
C ARG A 242 26.23 36.35 38.66
N ALA A 243 24.94 36.61 38.89
CA ALA A 243 24.50 37.80 39.61
C ALA A 243 25.03 37.81 41.05
N PHE A 244 24.89 36.69 41.78
CA PHE A 244 25.39 36.54 43.15
C PHE A 244 26.92 36.73 43.25
N VAL A 245 27.70 36.15 42.33
CA VAL A 245 29.15 36.37 42.26
C VAL A 245 29.48 37.85 42.02
N GLN A 246 28.70 38.54 41.19
CA GLN A 246 28.89 39.97 40.92
C GLN A 246 28.54 40.83 42.15
N ASP A 247 27.47 40.50 42.88
CA ASP A 247 27.10 41.15 44.15
C ASP A 247 28.20 40.99 45.21
N VAL A 248 28.75 39.79 45.38
CA VAL A 248 29.83 39.53 46.35
C VAL A 248 31.14 40.22 45.94
N GLU A 249 31.46 40.29 44.64
CA GLU A 249 32.61 41.06 44.13
C GLU A 249 32.42 42.58 44.32
N GLU A 250 31.20 43.11 44.17
CA GLU A 250 30.87 44.52 44.47
C GLU A 250 31.08 44.84 45.95
N ILE A 251 30.62 43.95 46.85
CA ILE A 251 30.81 44.10 48.31
C ILE A 251 32.30 44.10 48.64
N LYS A 252 33.06 43.13 48.11
CA LYS A 252 34.53 43.06 48.26
C LYS A 252 35.25 44.33 47.80
N GLN A 253 34.79 44.98 46.73
CA GLN A 253 35.35 46.26 46.27
C GLN A 253 35.05 47.43 47.22
N LYS A 254 33.90 47.41 47.93
CA LYS A 254 33.51 48.44 48.89
C LYS A 254 34.15 48.27 50.28
N VAL A 255 34.51 47.04 50.68
CA VAL A 255 35.13 46.73 51.98
C VAL A 255 36.29 47.67 52.38
N PRO A 256 37.31 47.94 51.53
CA PRO A 256 38.44 48.80 51.93
C PRO A 256 38.03 50.24 52.28
N ALA A 257 37.01 50.78 51.61
CA ALA A 257 36.45 52.10 51.91
C ALA A 257 35.70 52.09 53.24
N MET A 258 34.94 51.02 53.52
CA MET A 258 34.21 50.85 54.79
C MET A 258 35.18 50.60 55.96
N GLU A 259 36.28 49.89 55.77
CA GLU A 259 37.34 49.80 56.77
C GLU A 259 37.98 51.18 57.05
N ALA A 260 38.19 52.00 56.02
CA ALA A 260 38.72 53.35 56.19
C ALA A 260 37.74 54.24 56.96
N ALA A 261 36.44 54.15 56.68
CA ALA A 261 35.38 54.81 57.43
C ALA A 261 35.30 54.31 58.88
N CYS A 262 35.39 53.01 59.15
CA CYS A 262 35.44 52.44 60.49
C CYS A 262 36.68 52.93 61.28
N ARG A 263 37.85 53.02 60.63
CA ARG A 263 39.05 53.63 61.23
C ARG A 263 38.90 55.13 61.47
N ALA A 264 38.15 55.86 60.64
CA ALA A 264 37.84 57.27 60.83
C ALA A 264 36.89 57.50 62.00
N ALA A 265 35.74 56.80 62.04
CA ALA A 265 34.79 56.84 63.14
C ALA A 265 35.45 56.50 64.49
N GLY A 266 36.35 55.52 64.52
CA GLY A 266 37.14 55.19 65.71
C GLY A 266 38.05 56.33 66.19
N ARG A 267 38.62 57.13 65.28
CA ARG A 267 39.37 58.35 65.66
C ARG A 267 38.45 59.46 66.16
N THR A 268 37.29 59.67 65.53
CA THR A 268 36.29 60.64 66.01
C THR A 268 35.81 60.30 67.42
N ALA A 269 35.57 59.02 67.70
CA ALA A 269 35.24 58.54 69.04
C ALA A 269 36.36 58.78 70.08
N GLN A 270 37.63 58.61 69.70
CA GLN A 270 38.79 58.92 70.56
C GLN A 270 39.00 60.41 70.81
N LEU A 271 38.50 61.29 69.93
CA LEU A 271 38.50 62.73 70.17
C LEU A 271 37.37 63.10 71.15
N LEU A 272 36.16 62.56 70.92
CA LEU A 272 34.99 62.75 71.79
C LEU A 272 35.19 62.19 73.21
N SER A 273 36.01 61.15 73.39
CA SER A 273 36.20 60.49 74.69
C SER A 273 36.85 61.36 75.78
N LYS A 274 37.22 62.61 75.47
CA LYS A 274 37.72 63.59 76.44
C LYS A 274 36.63 64.48 77.03
N ASP A 275 35.55 64.68 76.27
CA ASP A 275 34.50 65.67 76.56
C ASP A 275 33.10 65.03 76.69
N ALA A 276 32.98 63.72 76.44
CA ALA A 276 31.74 62.94 76.56
C ALA A 276 31.57 62.27 77.95
N PRO A 277 30.33 62.16 78.46
CA PRO A 277 30.02 61.37 79.66
C PRO A 277 30.38 59.88 79.51
N GLN A 278 30.70 59.24 80.63
CA GLN A 278 31.22 57.87 80.68
C GLN A 278 30.27 56.82 80.10
N GLU A 279 28.95 57.04 80.17
CA GLU A 279 27.94 56.15 79.60
C GLU A 279 27.91 56.19 78.06
N GLU A 280 27.98 57.39 77.45
CA GLU A 280 28.11 57.58 76.00
C GLU A 280 29.39 56.88 75.51
N LEU A 281 30.49 57.01 76.26
CA LEU A 281 31.79 56.41 75.97
C LEU A 281 31.77 54.86 75.96
N LEU A 282 31.03 54.24 76.90
CA LEU A 282 30.80 52.79 76.92
C LEU A 282 29.93 52.31 75.75
N GLN A 283 28.90 53.08 75.38
CA GLN A 283 28.05 52.76 74.23
C GLN A 283 28.82 52.87 72.90
N MET A 284 29.60 53.94 72.71
CA MET A 284 30.43 54.15 71.51
C MET A 284 31.46 53.03 71.33
N THR A 285 32.13 52.62 72.40
CA THR A 285 33.12 51.52 72.34
C THR A 285 32.47 50.17 72.04
N ALA A 286 31.30 49.87 72.61
CA ALA A 286 30.55 48.65 72.29
C ALA A 286 30.07 48.62 70.82
N VAL A 287 29.52 49.72 70.30
CA VAL A 287 29.07 49.83 68.91
C VAL A 287 30.23 49.69 67.92
N MET A 288 31.36 50.36 68.18
CA MET A 288 32.55 50.24 67.33
C MET A 288 33.18 48.83 67.38
N ALA A 289 33.13 48.14 68.53
CA ALA A 289 33.57 46.75 68.63
C ALA A 289 32.69 45.81 67.77
N SER A 290 31.36 45.96 67.87
CA SER A 290 30.40 45.18 67.08
C SER A 290 30.55 45.42 65.58
N ILE A 291 30.64 46.67 65.14
CA ILE A 291 30.86 47.03 63.71
C ILE A 291 32.18 46.45 63.20
N LYS A 292 33.26 46.51 63.99
CA LYS A 292 34.56 45.95 63.62
C LYS A 292 34.53 44.42 63.52
N GLU A 293 33.80 43.74 64.41
CA GLU A 293 33.60 42.29 64.37
C GLU A 293 32.83 41.89 63.10
N GLN A 294 31.69 42.53 62.84
CA GLN A 294 30.87 42.23 61.66
C GLN A 294 31.61 42.54 60.35
N LEU A 295 32.33 43.66 60.27
CA LEU A 295 33.16 43.99 59.11
C LEU A 295 34.25 42.93 58.88
N SER A 296 34.85 42.37 59.95
CA SER A 296 35.83 41.28 59.82
C SER A 296 35.24 39.98 59.27
N LYS A 297 33.95 39.70 59.56
CA LYS A 297 33.22 38.57 58.96
C LYS A 297 32.97 38.81 57.47
N VAL A 298 32.62 40.04 57.07
CA VAL A 298 32.49 40.43 55.66
C VAL A 298 33.83 40.31 54.91
N CYS A 299 34.96 40.69 55.52
CA CYS A 299 36.28 40.43 54.94
C CYS A 299 36.56 38.92 54.72
N GLY A 300 35.87 38.05 55.45
CA GLY A 300 35.87 36.59 55.29
C GLY A 300 35.08 36.05 54.10
N CYS A 301 34.45 36.86 53.25
CA CYS A 301 33.66 36.39 52.10
C CYS A 301 34.47 35.84 50.91
N LEU A 302 35.81 35.90 50.95
CA LEU A 302 36.69 35.45 49.86
C LEU A 302 36.56 33.96 49.48
N PRO A 303 36.36 33.00 50.42
CA PRO A 303 36.10 31.60 50.08
C PRO A 303 34.75 31.42 49.37
N LEU A 304 33.70 32.06 49.88
CA LEU A 304 32.36 32.09 49.26
C LEU A 304 32.43 32.57 47.81
N LEU A 305 33.11 33.70 47.55
CA LEU A 305 33.32 34.24 46.22
C LEU A 305 34.07 33.26 45.30
N ARG A 306 35.17 32.67 45.78
CA ARG A 306 35.99 31.73 45.02
C ARG A 306 35.23 30.46 44.65
N GLU A 307 34.45 29.93 45.59
CA GLU A 307 33.70 28.69 45.41
C GLU A 307 32.45 28.91 44.55
N ALA A 308 31.74 30.03 44.73
CA ALA A 308 30.65 30.43 43.84
C ALA A 308 31.14 30.68 42.40
N GLN A 309 32.33 31.28 42.22
CA GLN A 309 32.97 31.41 40.91
C GLN A 309 33.32 30.05 40.29
N ALA A 310 33.77 29.08 41.10
CA ALA A 310 34.09 27.72 40.62
C ALA A 310 32.86 26.94 40.12
N LEU A 311 31.64 27.34 40.51
CA LEU A 311 30.40 26.76 40.00
C LEU A 311 29.98 27.32 38.63
N LEU A 312 30.52 28.47 38.18
CA LEU A 312 30.11 29.09 36.92
C LEU A 312 30.47 28.25 35.67
N PRO A 313 31.69 27.71 35.50
CA PRO A 313 32.03 26.88 34.34
C PRO A 313 31.15 25.63 34.15
N PRO A 314 30.91 24.76 35.15
CA PRO A 314 30.05 23.59 34.97
C PRO A 314 28.58 23.97 34.73
N LEU A 315 28.11 25.10 35.28
CA LEU A 315 26.76 25.63 34.98
C LEU A 315 26.65 26.15 33.54
N GLU A 316 27.66 26.85 33.02
CA GLU A 316 27.69 27.34 31.63
C GLU A 316 27.72 26.16 30.64
N GLU A 317 28.54 25.14 30.91
CA GLU A 317 28.56 23.91 30.13
C GLU A 317 27.24 23.14 30.22
N MET A 318 26.58 23.14 31.38
CA MET A 318 25.27 22.52 31.55
C MET A 318 24.22 23.22 30.68
N GLU A 319 24.15 24.56 30.65
CA GLU A 319 23.23 25.30 29.76
C GLU A 319 23.51 25.06 28.27
N LYS A 320 24.79 24.95 27.87
CA LYS A 320 25.17 24.56 26.49
C LYS A 320 24.66 23.16 26.14
N ASN A 321 24.82 22.19 27.04
CA ASN A 321 24.32 20.83 26.84
C ASN A 321 22.79 20.76 26.86
N ILE A 322 22.11 21.55 27.69
CA ILE A 322 20.64 21.64 27.71
C ILE A 322 20.12 22.20 26.38
N THR A 323 20.79 23.21 25.83
CA THR A 323 20.46 23.78 24.52
C THR A 323 20.63 22.73 23.41
N GLY A 324 21.76 22.00 23.41
CA GLY A 324 22.01 20.91 22.45
C GLY A 324 21.03 19.74 22.60
N PHE A 325 20.61 19.42 23.83
CA PHE A 325 19.59 18.41 24.11
C PHE A 325 18.25 18.78 23.45
N TYR A 326 17.75 20.01 23.67
CA TYR A 326 16.47 20.43 23.10
C TYR A 326 16.50 20.53 21.57
N GLN A 327 17.61 20.98 20.97
CA GLN A 327 17.78 20.99 19.51
C GLN A 327 17.78 19.59 18.88
N ALA A 328 18.35 18.59 19.57
CA ALA A 328 18.32 17.21 19.11
C ALA A 328 16.92 16.58 19.34
N LEU A 329 16.26 16.91 20.45
CA LEU A 329 14.89 16.48 20.75
C LEU A 329 13.89 17.00 19.71
N GLU A 330 13.93 18.31 19.39
CA GLU A 330 13.08 18.92 18.36
C GLU A 330 13.22 18.22 17.00
N LYS A 331 14.46 17.95 16.57
CA LYS A 331 14.72 17.23 15.31
C LYS A 331 14.23 15.79 15.34
N ALA A 332 14.34 15.09 16.47
CA ALA A 332 13.75 13.76 16.65
C ALA A 332 12.21 13.82 16.58
N SER A 333 11.57 14.78 17.25
CA SER A 333 10.12 15.01 17.21
C SER A 333 9.61 15.39 15.82
N CYS A 334 10.39 16.13 15.03
CA CYS A 334 10.06 16.39 13.63
C CYS A 334 10.05 15.12 12.77
N ILE A 335 10.90 14.12 13.05
CA ILE A 335 10.89 12.84 12.34
C ILE A 335 9.70 11.97 12.80
N THR A 336 9.43 11.91 14.11
CA THR A 336 8.32 11.08 14.63
C THR A 336 6.94 11.68 14.39
N GLY A 337 6.84 13.01 14.24
CA GLY A 337 5.62 13.74 13.93
C GLY A 337 5.40 14.06 12.44
N ALA A 338 6.40 13.83 11.58
CA ALA A 338 6.21 13.92 10.14
C ALA A 338 5.30 12.78 9.63
N GLY A 339 4.59 13.05 8.53
CA GLY A 339 3.83 12.03 7.82
C GLY A 339 4.70 10.91 7.26
N ARG A 340 4.04 9.85 6.77
CA ARG A 340 4.66 8.61 6.28
C ARG A 340 5.87 8.87 5.35
N PRO A 341 6.99 8.13 5.50
CA PRO A 341 8.18 8.32 4.66
C PRO A 341 7.88 8.12 3.16
N GLY A 342 8.52 8.91 2.29
CA GLY A 342 8.33 8.85 0.84
C GLY A 342 8.84 7.56 0.15
N GLY A 343 9.49 6.67 0.91
CA GLY A 343 9.83 5.32 0.46
C GLY A 343 10.88 4.61 1.32
N PRO A 344 11.34 3.41 0.91
CA PRO A 344 12.30 2.59 1.67
C PRO A 344 13.72 3.16 1.76
N ALA A 345 14.04 4.19 0.96
CA ALA A 345 15.29 4.95 1.08
C ALA A 345 15.16 5.97 2.21
N ASP A 346 14.14 6.83 2.12
CA ASP A 346 13.78 7.86 3.11
C ASP A 346 13.60 7.27 4.50
N PHE A 347 12.87 6.14 4.63
CA PHE A 347 12.70 5.45 5.91
C PHE A 347 14.02 5.03 6.56
N ARG A 348 14.98 4.52 5.76
CA ARG A 348 16.31 4.13 6.27
C ARG A 348 17.13 5.33 6.70
N GLN A 349 17.06 6.43 5.94
CA GLN A 349 17.70 7.69 6.30
C GLN A 349 17.10 8.27 7.59
N GLN A 350 15.77 8.39 7.68
CA GLN A 350 15.07 8.87 8.87
C GLN A 350 15.35 8.01 10.11
N CYS A 351 15.41 6.68 9.97
CA CYS A 351 15.83 5.80 11.06
C CYS A 351 17.25 6.07 11.55
N GLN A 352 18.18 6.39 10.64
CA GLN A 352 19.57 6.71 10.96
C GLN A 352 19.69 8.09 11.61
N GLU A 353 18.98 9.10 11.10
CA GLU A 353 18.91 10.44 11.69
C GLU A 353 18.25 10.42 13.07
N LEU A 354 17.13 9.72 13.24
CA LEU A 354 16.46 9.56 14.52
C LEU A 354 17.37 8.83 15.53
N ALA A 355 18.21 7.89 15.09
CA ALA A 355 19.22 7.25 15.93
C ALA A 355 20.36 8.19 16.33
N THR A 356 20.84 9.07 15.43
CA THR A 356 21.89 10.05 15.78
C THR A 356 21.36 11.12 16.73
N PHE A 357 20.14 11.63 16.54
CA PHE A 357 19.50 12.55 17.48
C PHE A 357 19.24 11.89 18.83
N THR A 358 18.73 10.65 18.86
CA THR A 358 18.55 9.88 20.09
C THR A 358 19.88 9.71 20.85
N HIS A 359 20.98 9.42 20.14
CA HIS A 359 22.31 9.32 20.74
C HIS A 359 22.83 10.69 21.23
N SER A 360 22.59 11.76 20.47
CA SER A 360 22.97 13.13 20.84
C SER A 360 22.29 13.58 22.14
N CYS A 361 20.98 13.38 22.27
CA CYS A 361 20.24 13.65 23.51
C CYS A 361 20.79 12.86 24.70
N LYS A 362 21.07 11.56 24.53
CA LYS A 362 21.72 10.75 25.58
C LYS A 362 23.07 11.31 25.99
N LYS A 363 23.93 11.70 25.02
CA LYS A 363 25.24 12.29 25.30
C LYS A 363 25.11 13.60 26.07
N CYS A 364 24.25 14.53 25.62
CA CYS A 364 24.00 15.78 26.33
C CYS A 364 23.47 15.52 27.75
N LEU A 365 22.53 14.58 27.93
CA LEU A 365 22.01 14.22 29.24
C LEU A 365 23.11 13.67 30.18
N THR A 366 23.99 12.79 29.71
CA THR A 366 25.09 12.28 30.55
C THR A 366 26.06 13.37 31.03
N LEU A 367 26.30 14.40 30.21
CA LEU A 367 27.13 15.56 30.61
C LEU A 367 26.38 16.46 31.61
N ILE A 368 25.07 16.65 31.41
CA ILE A 368 24.20 17.39 32.33
C ILE A 368 24.15 16.69 33.69
N GLU A 369 24.01 15.36 33.74
CA GLU A 369 24.00 14.56 34.96
C GLU A 369 25.36 14.60 35.68
N GLN A 370 26.47 14.48 34.94
CA GLN A 370 27.83 14.60 35.50
C GLN A 370 28.06 15.98 36.11
N ASN A 371 27.70 17.06 35.41
CA ASN A 371 27.84 18.42 35.93
C ASN A 371 26.89 18.70 37.09
N HIS A 372 25.67 18.17 37.08
CA HIS A 372 24.77 18.22 38.23
C HIS A 372 25.38 17.55 39.46
N GLN A 373 25.94 16.34 39.32
CA GLN A 373 26.60 15.62 40.42
C GLN A 373 27.88 16.32 40.90
N ASN A 374 28.65 16.95 40.00
CA ASN A 374 29.81 17.77 40.34
C ASN A 374 29.38 18.98 41.18
N ILE A 375 28.38 19.74 40.73
CA ILE A 375 27.82 20.92 41.41
C ILE A 375 27.24 20.52 42.79
N GLN A 376 26.42 19.46 42.84
CA GLN A 376 25.85 18.95 44.09
C GLN A 376 26.94 18.57 45.09
N ARG A 377 28.00 17.87 44.67
CA ARG A 377 29.15 17.56 45.53
C ARG A 377 29.84 18.82 46.04
N SER A 378 30.13 19.79 45.18
CA SER A 378 30.78 21.05 45.57
C SER A 378 29.96 21.80 46.62
N VAL A 379 28.65 21.98 46.39
CA VAL A 379 27.73 22.65 47.33
C VAL A 379 27.63 21.88 48.65
N SER A 380 27.42 20.56 48.62
CA SER A 380 27.30 19.75 49.85
C SER A 380 28.61 19.61 50.64
N SER A 381 29.77 19.79 49.99
CA SER A 381 31.08 19.70 50.64
C SER A 381 31.54 21.00 51.32
N SER A 382 30.90 22.13 51.03
CA SER A 382 31.32 23.44 51.52
C SER A 382 30.37 24.05 52.55
N GLY A 383 30.94 24.50 53.67
CA GLY A 383 30.24 25.33 54.64
C GLY A 383 30.00 26.77 54.17
N ALA A 384 30.67 27.25 53.12
CA ALA A 384 30.44 28.59 52.58
C ALA A 384 29.19 28.64 51.67
N LEU A 385 28.87 27.54 51.00
CA LEU A 385 27.80 27.47 49.99
C LEU A 385 26.41 27.10 50.56
N GLN A 386 26.21 27.18 51.87
CA GLN A 386 24.99 26.72 52.56
C GLN A 386 23.70 27.41 52.10
N HIS A 387 23.79 28.64 51.59
CA HIS A 387 22.65 29.41 51.09
C HIS A 387 22.24 29.05 49.64
N LEU A 388 22.91 28.10 48.98
CA LEU A 388 22.60 27.71 47.61
C LEU A 388 21.50 26.63 47.55
N ASP A 389 20.38 26.96 46.89
CA ASP A 389 19.25 26.04 46.68
C ASP A 389 19.39 25.27 45.35
N LEU A 390 19.54 23.94 45.46
CA LEU A 390 19.66 23.02 44.33
C LEU A 390 18.31 22.54 43.77
N ALA A 391 17.18 22.83 44.40
CA ALA A 391 15.88 22.24 44.05
C ALA A 391 15.45 22.54 42.60
N LEU A 392 15.65 23.78 42.13
CA LEU A 392 15.35 24.16 40.74
C LEU A 392 16.23 23.38 39.74
N LEU A 393 17.52 23.22 40.05
CA LEU A 393 18.46 22.49 39.19
C LEU A 393 18.11 21.00 39.13
N GLN A 394 17.79 20.40 40.28
CA GLN A 394 17.34 19.00 40.39
C GLN A 394 16.06 18.76 39.58
N LYS A 395 15.06 19.65 39.70
CA LYS A 395 13.82 19.59 38.93
C LYS A 395 14.07 19.61 37.42
N ARG A 396 14.91 20.54 36.94
CA ARG A 396 15.24 20.67 35.52
C ARG A 396 16.00 19.46 34.98
N VAL A 397 16.87 18.82 35.78
CA VAL A 397 17.52 17.55 35.41
C VAL A 397 16.51 16.41 35.31
N ALA A 398 15.58 16.29 36.26
CA ALA A 398 14.53 15.27 36.23
C ALA A 398 13.56 15.44 35.03
N GLU A 399 13.25 16.67 34.64
CA GLU A 399 12.47 16.97 33.43
C GLU A 399 13.22 16.51 32.16
N LEU A 400 14.53 16.77 32.06
CA LEU A 400 15.37 16.34 30.94
C LEU A 400 15.55 14.82 30.87
N GLN A 401 15.72 14.15 32.02
CA GLN A 401 15.72 12.68 32.11
C GLN A 401 14.41 12.09 31.57
N THR A 402 13.28 12.66 31.99
CA THR A 402 11.93 12.24 31.57
C THR A 402 11.72 12.46 30.06
N ALA A 403 12.10 13.63 29.54
CA ALA A 403 12.03 13.95 28.12
C ALA A 403 12.89 12.99 27.27
N SER A 404 14.09 12.65 27.75
CA SER A 404 14.99 11.68 27.09
C SER A 404 14.36 10.28 27.02
N GLN A 405 13.76 9.81 28.13
CA GLN A 405 13.06 8.52 28.17
C GLN A 405 11.85 8.48 27.24
N ASN A 406 11.03 9.54 27.22
CA ASN A 406 9.87 9.65 26.31
C ASN A 406 10.32 9.62 24.84
N MET A 407 11.30 10.43 24.46
CA MET A 407 11.85 10.46 23.10
C MET A 407 12.44 9.09 22.69
N ILE A 408 13.13 8.38 23.59
CA ILE A 408 13.62 7.01 23.31
C ILE A 408 12.43 6.07 23.07
N ARG A 409 11.38 6.13 23.89
CA ARG A 409 10.18 5.30 23.73
C ARG A 409 9.52 5.59 22.38
N GLU A 410 9.15 6.84 22.12
CA GLU A 410 8.52 7.32 20.88
C GLU A 410 9.34 6.95 19.64
N SER A 411 10.66 7.12 19.69
CA SER A 411 11.59 6.71 18.62
C SER A 411 11.54 5.21 18.31
N THR A 412 11.46 4.36 19.35
CA THR A 412 11.32 2.90 19.15
C THR A 412 9.92 2.47 18.74
N GLU A 413 8.88 3.22 19.12
CA GLU A 413 7.49 2.95 18.78
C GLU A 413 7.20 3.34 17.33
N TRP A 414 7.61 4.55 16.93
CA TRP A 414 7.57 5.02 15.54
C TRP A 414 8.30 4.05 14.60
N ARG A 415 9.51 3.61 14.96
CA ARG A 415 10.25 2.63 14.14
C ARG A 415 9.49 1.31 14.00
N ARG A 416 9.00 0.73 15.11
CA ARG A 416 8.23 -0.52 15.08
C ARG A 416 6.95 -0.39 14.25
N HIS A 417 6.26 0.75 14.37
CA HIS A 417 5.06 1.05 13.61
C HIS A 417 5.35 1.16 12.11
N GLU A 418 6.40 1.87 11.71
CA GLU A 418 6.72 2.07 10.30
C GLU A 418 7.38 0.84 9.65
N GLU A 419 8.10 0.02 10.42
CA GLU A 419 8.53 -1.33 10.00
C GLU A 419 7.32 -2.25 9.74
N ALA A 420 6.30 -2.21 10.61
CA ALA A 420 5.05 -2.93 10.42
C ALA A 420 4.29 -2.44 9.16
N ASN A 421 4.10 -1.13 9.02
CA ASN A 421 3.51 -0.48 7.84
C ASN A 421 4.23 -0.90 6.54
N SER A 422 5.56 -0.88 6.55
CA SER A 422 6.41 -1.29 5.43
C SER A 422 6.28 -2.78 5.10
N SER A 423 6.08 -3.63 6.11
CA SER A 423 5.87 -5.07 5.91
C SER A 423 4.50 -5.38 5.30
N LEU A 424 3.47 -4.61 5.65
CA LEU A 424 2.11 -4.78 5.12
C LEU A 424 2.01 -4.30 3.67
N LEU A 425 2.62 -3.15 3.33
CA LEU A 425 2.79 -2.72 1.93
C LEU A 425 3.48 -3.79 1.08
N ARG A 426 4.54 -4.41 1.61
CA ARG A 426 5.27 -5.48 0.89
C ARG A 426 4.39 -6.71 0.69
N ARG A 427 3.69 -7.18 1.72
CA ARG A 427 2.78 -8.33 1.62
C ARG A 427 1.64 -8.08 0.63
N PHE A 428 1.10 -6.85 0.60
CA PHE A 428 0.13 -6.44 -0.42
C PHE A 428 0.74 -6.54 -1.82
N GLU A 429 1.89 -5.90 -2.07
CA GLU A 429 2.54 -5.91 -3.40
C GLU A 429 2.90 -7.33 -3.86
N GLU A 430 3.49 -8.15 -2.99
CA GLU A 430 3.81 -9.57 -3.24
C GLU A 430 2.55 -10.37 -3.60
N SER A 431 1.47 -10.22 -2.82
CA SER A 431 0.20 -10.92 -3.07
C SER A 431 -0.50 -10.42 -4.35
N ARG A 432 -0.38 -9.13 -4.68
CA ARG A 432 -0.91 -8.56 -5.93
C ARG A 432 -0.18 -9.12 -7.13
N VAL A 433 1.16 -9.13 -7.10
CA VAL A 433 1.99 -9.66 -8.19
C VAL A 433 1.77 -11.15 -8.39
N GLU A 434 1.63 -11.95 -7.33
CA GLU A 434 1.35 -13.38 -7.47
C GLU A 434 -0.07 -13.63 -8.01
N LEU A 435 -1.09 -12.88 -7.56
CA LEU A 435 -2.44 -12.96 -8.12
C LEU A 435 -2.47 -12.53 -9.60
N GLU A 436 -1.80 -11.43 -9.97
CA GLU A 436 -1.67 -10.96 -11.34
C GLU A 436 -0.95 -11.98 -12.24
N LYS A 437 0.07 -12.66 -11.70
CA LYS A 437 0.80 -13.75 -12.36
C LYS A 437 -0.08 -14.97 -12.59
N VAL A 438 -0.79 -15.45 -11.57
CA VAL A 438 -1.72 -16.59 -11.69
C VAL A 438 -2.84 -16.28 -12.69
N LEU A 439 -3.46 -15.10 -12.60
CA LEU A 439 -4.47 -14.64 -13.56
C LEU A 439 -3.94 -14.55 -14.99
N LYS A 440 -2.71 -14.07 -15.17
CA LYS A 440 -2.07 -13.98 -16.50
C LYS A 440 -1.75 -15.36 -17.06
N SER A 441 -1.29 -16.31 -16.25
CA SER A 441 -1.10 -17.70 -16.65
C SER A 441 -2.42 -18.37 -17.04
N ALA A 442 -3.46 -18.25 -16.22
CA ALA A 442 -4.78 -18.79 -16.54
C ALA A 442 -5.36 -18.18 -17.83
N GLN A 443 -5.26 -16.87 -18.00
CA GLN A 443 -5.68 -16.20 -19.23
C GLN A 443 -4.86 -16.64 -20.45
N SER A 444 -3.56 -16.94 -20.29
CA SER A 444 -2.77 -17.51 -21.38
C SER A 444 -3.21 -18.92 -21.77
N CYS A 445 -3.61 -19.76 -20.81
CA CYS A 445 -4.16 -21.10 -21.08
C CYS A 445 -5.48 -21.04 -21.86
N VAL A 446 -6.40 -20.13 -21.50
CA VAL A 446 -7.66 -19.94 -22.22
C VAL A 446 -7.43 -19.44 -23.67
N THR A 447 -6.33 -18.74 -23.94
CA THR A 447 -5.97 -18.29 -25.30
C THR A 447 -5.03 -19.22 -26.07
N GLU A 448 -4.61 -20.34 -25.50
CA GLU A 448 -3.62 -21.23 -26.12
C GLU A 448 -4.28 -22.14 -27.18
N SER A 449 -3.77 -22.11 -28.41
CA SER A 449 -4.26 -22.91 -29.55
C SER A 449 -3.26 -23.98 -29.97
N GLY A 450 -3.74 -25.14 -30.39
CA GLY A 450 -2.91 -26.32 -30.62
C GLY A 450 -3.72 -27.61 -30.81
N GLU A 451 -3.13 -28.74 -30.46
CA GLU A 451 -3.78 -30.06 -30.55
C GLU A 451 -4.75 -30.24 -29.36
N PRO A 452 -6.07 -30.49 -29.59
CA PRO A 452 -7.07 -30.45 -28.53
C PRO A 452 -6.85 -31.43 -27.37
N GLU A 453 -6.38 -32.67 -27.61
CA GLU A 453 -6.18 -33.65 -26.54
C GLU A 453 -5.02 -33.28 -25.61
N ALA A 454 -3.90 -32.83 -26.17
CA ALA A 454 -2.74 -32.38 -25.43
C ALA A 454 -3.05 -31.12 -24.61
N LEU A 455 -3.78 -30.16 -25.20
CA LEU A 455 -4.24 -28.96 -24.50
C LEU A 455 -5.24 -29.30 -23.40
N LEU A 456 -6.22 -30.17 -23.67
CA LEU A 456 -7.20 -30.58 -22.66
C LEU A 456 -6.55 -31.17 -21.42
N ARG A 457 -5.56 -32.06 -21.55
CA ARG A 457 -4.81 -32.59 -20.39
C ARG A 457 -4.08 -31.47 -19.64
N LYS A 458 -3.26 -30.70 -20.37
CA LYS A 458 -2.43 -29.61 -19.82
C LYS A 458 -3.26 -28.55 -19.09
N HIS A 459 -4.40 -28.17 -19.66
CA HIS A 459 -5.28 -27.14 -19.10
C HIS A 459 -6.12 -27.67 -17.94
N THR A 460 -6.55 -28.95 -17.98
CA THR A 460 -7.22 -29.56 -16.82
C THR A 460 -6.27 -29.58 -15.62
N ASP A 461 -5.05 -30.09 -15.79
CA ASP A 461 -4.04 -30.17 -14.71
C ASP A 461 -3.71 -28.78 -14.11
N PHE A 462 -3.66 -27.73 -14.93
CA PHE A 462 -3.40 -26.37 -14.48
C PHE A 462 -4.61 -25.72 -13.79
N LEU A 463 -5.81 -25.85 -14.36
CA LEU A 463 -7.01 -25.20 -13.85
C LEU A 463 -7.51 -25.85 -12.55
N GLU A 464 -7.29 -27.16 -12.35
CA GLU A 464 -7.51 -27.83 -11.06
C GLU A 464 -6.58 -27.31 -9.95
N GLN A 465 -5.41 -26.76 -10.31
CA GLN A 465 -4.43 -26.19 -9.37
C GLN A 465 -4.69 -24.71 -9.02
N LEU A 466 -5.75 -24.08 -9.55
CA LEU A 466 -6.12 -22.70 -9.23
C LEU A 466 -6.68 -22.57 -7.80
N ASP A 467 -5.79 -22.49 -6.81
CA ASP A 467 -6.16 -22.36 -5.40
C ASP A 467 -6.76 -20.97 -5.06
N GLN A 468 -8.03 -20.97 -4.63
CA GLN A 468 -8.75 -19.82 -4.09
C GLN A 468 -7.99 -19.09 -2.96
N ARG A 469 -7.06 -19.77 -2.27
CA ARG A 469 -6.17 -19.16 -1.27
C ARG A 469 -5.33 -18.01 -1.82
N VAL A 470 -4.99 -17.98 -3.12
CA VAL A 470 -4.23 -16.86 -3.71
C VAL A 470 -5.05 -15.58 -3.66
N LEU A 471 -6.32 -15.61 -4.10
CA LEU A 471 -7.23 -14.47 -3.99
C LEU A 471 -7.46 -14.09 -2.52
N ASN A 472 -7.72 -15.07 -1.65
CA ASN A 472 -8.00 -14.80 -0.23
C ASN A 472 -6.80 -14.16 0.48
N THR A 473 -5.57 -14.53 0.10
CA THR A 473 -4.34 -13.92 0.64
C THR A 473 -4.20 -12.47 0.19
N PHE A 474 -4.49 -12.17 -1.08
CA PHE A 474 -4.54 -10.81 -1.61
C PHE A 474 -5.61 -9.96 -0.92
N LEU A 475 -6.85 -10.46 -0.79
CA LEU A 475 -7.93 -9.73 -0.12
C LEU A 475 -7.58 -9.42 1.34
N LYS A 476 -7.07 -10.41 2.09
CA LYS A 476 -6.62 -10.19 3.48
C LYS A 476 -5.49 -9.15 3.56
N ALA A 477 -4.56 -9.15 2.60
CA ALA A 477 -3.51 -8.14 2.54
C ALA A 477 -4.04 -6.74 2.20
N CYS A 478 -5.18 -6.63 1.51
CA CYS A 478 -5.86 -5.34 1.28
C CYS A 478 -6.62 -4.85 2.51
N ASP A 479 -7.31 -5.75 3.22
CA ASP A 479 -8.01 -5.44 4.47
C ASP A 479 -6.99 -4.93 5.51
N GLU A 480 -5.90 -5.67 5.74
CA GLU A 480 -4.79 -5.28 6.62
C GLU A 480 -4.10 -3.95 6.23
N LEU A 481 -4.22 -3.52 4.96
CA LEU A 481 -3.68 -2.25 4.48
C LEU A 481 -4.66 -1.08 4.66
N THR A 482 -5.97 -1.35 4.57
CA THR A 482 -7.04 -0.34 4.61
C THR A 482 -7.03 0.43 5.93
N ASP A 483 -6.76 -0.26 7.05
CA ASP A 483 -6.66 0.34 8.39
C ASP A 483 -5.52 1.36 8.55
N ILE A 484 -4.56 1.40 7.61
CA ILE A 484 -3.31 2.19 7.69
C ILE A 484 -3.23 3.26 6.61
N LEU A 485 -3.92 3.10 5.47
CA LEU A 485 -3.86 4.05 4.37
C LEU A 485 -4.75 5.30 4.60
N PRO A 486 -4.33 6.49 4.13
CA PRO A 486 -5.20 7.66 4.02
C PRO A 486 -6.38 7.43 3.05
N GLU A 487 -7.51 8.11 3.24
CA GLU A 487 -8.72 7.96 2.41
C GLU A 487 -8.46 8.06 0.89
N GLN A 488 -7.52 8.93 0.47
CA GLN A 488 -7.13 9.08 -0.95
C GLN A 488 -6.46 7.82 -1.51
N GLU A 489 -5.60 7.15 -0.73
CA GLU A 489 -4.94 5.91 -1.14
C GLU A 489 -5.86 4.69 -0.99
N GLN A 490 -6.80 4.72 -0.01
CA GLN A 490 -7.84 3.69 0.13
C GLN A 490 -8.74 3.58 -1.11
N GLN A 491 -9.09 4.71 -1.76
CA GLN A 491 -9.88 4.67 -3.00
C GLN A 491 -9.15 3.92 -4.12
N ALA A 492 -7.86 4.23 -4.34
CA ALA A 492 -7.03 3.54 -5.32
C ALA A 492 -6.86 2.04 -5.00
N LEU A 493 -6.69 1.69 -3.71
CA LEU A 493 -6.67 0.30 -3.27
C LEU A 493 -7.98 -0.41 -3.63
N GLN A 494 -9.13 0.16 -3.29
CA GLN A 494 -10.44 -0.44 -3.62
C GLN A 494 -10.65 -0.63 -5.13
N GLU A 495 -10.16 0.28 -5.98
CA GLU A 495 -10.20 0.10 -7.43
C GLU A 495 -9.35 -1.09 -7.90
N THR A 496 -8.13 -1.26 -7.37
CA THR A 496 -7.30 -2.43 -7.68
C THR A 496 -7.94 -3.74 -7.21
N VAL A 497 -8.54 -3.75 -6.02
CA VAL A 497 -9.31 -4.90 -5.49
C VAL A 497 -10.48 -5.24 -6.42
N ARG A 498 -11.32 -4.27 -6.77
CA ARG A 498 -12.47 -4.48 -7.69
C ARG A 498 -12.00 -5.03 -9.05
N LYS A 499 -10.91 -4.49 -9.60
CA LYS A 499 -10.35 -4.91 -10.90
C LYS A 499 -9.82 -6.36 -10.88
N LEU A 500 -9.03 -6.73 -9.87
CA LEU A 500 -8.44 -8.07 -9.78
C LEU A 500 -9.46 -9.12 -9.34
N HIS A 501 -10.35 -8.79 -8.40
CA HIS A 501 -11.44 -9.68 -7.98
C HIS A 501 -12.41 -9.95 -9.14
N LYS A 502 -12.75 -8.92 -9.94
CA LYS A 502 -13.54 -9.12 -11.17
C LYS A 502 -12.83 -10.09 -12.12
N ARG A 503 -11.55 -9.86 -12.43
CA ARG A 503 -10.77 -10.76 -13.31
C ARG A 503 -10.71 -12.20 -12.82
N TRP A 504 -10.61 -12.42 -11.52
CA TRP A 504 -10.67 -13.77 -10.93
C TRP A 504 -12.05 -14.40 -11.12
N LYS A 505 -13.13 -13.63 -10.92
CA LYS A 505 -14.50 -14.12 -11.13
C LYS A 505 -14.78 -14.42 -12.60
N ASP A 506 -14.34 -13.57 -13.52
CA ASP A 506 -14.43 -13.79 -14.96
C ASP A 506 -13.63 -15.07 -15.34
N MET A 507 -12.43 -15.28 -14.79
CA MET A 507 -11.66 -16.51 -14.99
C MET A 507 -12.36 -17.77 -14.44
N GLN A 508 -13.05 -17.66 -13.31
CA GLN A 508 -13.83 -18.78 -12.74
C GLN A 508 -15.05 -19.16 -13.60
N THR A 509 -15.62 -18.23 -14.37
CA THR A 509 -16.69 -18.55 -15.34
C THR A 509 -16.14 -19.07 -16.67
N ASP A 510 -15.03 -18.52 -17.13
CA ASP A 510 -14.48 -18.82 -18.46
C ASP A 510 -13.72 -20.15 -18.49
N ALA A 511 -13.02 -20.51 -17.42
CA ALA A 511 -12.19 -21.72 -17.37
C ALA A 511 -12.97 -23.04 -17.55
N PRO A 512 -14.13 -23.28 -16.91
CA PRO A 512 -14.93 -24.48 -17.17
C PRO A 512 -15.51 -24.54 -18.59
N LEU A 513 -15.86 -23.38 -19.17
CA LEU A 513 -16.38 -23.28 -20.54
C LEU A 513 -15.28 -23.63 -21.55
N HIS A 514 -14.06 -23.10 -21.37
CA HIS A 514 -12.89 -23.42 -22.19
C HIS A 514 -12.54 -24.92 -22.16
N LEU A 515 -12.63 -25.56 -20.98
CA LEU A 515 -12.44 -27.01 -20.89
C LEU A 515 -13.53 -27.80 -21.62
N LEU A 516 -14.79 -27.34 -21.60
CA LEU A 516 -15.87 -27.93 -22.40
C LEU A 516 -15.64 -27.73 -23.91
N HIS A 517 -15.14 -26.58 -24.34
CA HIS A 517 -14.75 -26.35 -25.75
C HIS A 517 -13.68 -27.34 -26.21
N LEU A 518 -12.58 -27.47 -25.46
CA LEU A 518 -11.51 -28.41 -25.77
C LEU A 518 -11.98 -29.88 -25.75
N GLN A 519 -12.97 -30.23 -24.91
CA GLN A 519 -13.61 -31.55 -24.95
C GLN A 519 -14.41 -31.78 -26.23
N VAL A 520 -15.20 -30.80 -26.69
CA VAL A 520 -15.92 -30.90 -27.97
C VAL A 520 -14.94 -30.98 -29.16
N GLU A 521 -13.87 -30.18 -29.15
CA GLU A 521 -12.84 -30.21 -30.19
C GLU A 521 -12.07 -31.54 -30.22
N ALA A 522 -11.71 -32.10 -29.07
CA ALA A 522 -11.07 -33.40 -28.98
C ALA A 522 -11.98 -34.55 -29.48
N GLU A 523 -13.26 -34.54 -29.10
CA GLU A 523 -14.23 -35.52 -29.61
C GLU A 523 -14.52 -35.34 -31.11
N ARG A 524 -14.49 -34.10 -31.62
CA ARG A 524 -14.53 -33.80 -33.06
C ARG A 524 -13.34 -34.39 -33.81
N SER A 525 -12.11 -34.22 -33.33
CA SER A 525 -10.93 -34.82 -33.96
C SER A 525 -10.97 -36.36 -33.95
N ARG A 526 -11.49 -36.96 -32.86
CA ARG A 526 -11.72 -38.42 -32.80
C ARG A 526 -12.76 -38.89 -33.80
N LEU A 527 -13.86 -38.16 -33.95
CA LEU A 527 -14.90 -38.42 -34.94
C LEU A 527 -14.35 -38.35 -36.37
N GLU A 528 -13.58 -37.31 -36.70
CA GLU A 528 -12.94 -37.16 -38.01
C GLU A 528 -12.04 -38.36 -38.35
N LEU A 529 -11.25 -38.86 -37.39
CA LEU A 529 -10.43 -40.07 -37.58
C LEU A 529 -11.27 -41.32 -37.86
N SER A 530 -12.31 -41.60 -37.06
CA SER A 530 -13.21 -42.75 -37.30
C SER A 530 -14.01 -42.63 -38.61
N MET A 531 -14.33 -41.41 -39.04
CA MET A 531 -14.94 -41.16 -40.34
C MET A 531 -13.97 -41.41 -41.50
N GLN A 532 -12.70 -41.03 -41.36
CA GLN A 532 -11.65 -41.35 -42.33
C GLN A 532 -11.43 -42.86 -42.45
N GLU A 533 -11.51 -43.63 -41.36
CA GLU A 533 -11.48 -45.11 -41.41
C GLU A 533 -12.64 -45.69 -42.23
N CYS A 534 -13.87 -45.16 -42.04
CA CYS A 534 -15.03 -45.55 -42.84
C CYS A 534 -14.82 -45.23 -44.34
N GLN A 535 -14.34 -44.03 -44.66
CA GLN A 535 -14.11 -43.59 -46.03
C GLN A 535 -12.99 -44.39 -46.72
N ALA A 536 -11.93 -44.74 -45.97
CA ALA A 536 -10.87 -45.62 -46.44
C ALA A 536 -11.40 -47.02 -46.80
N GLU A 537 -12.33 -47.57 -46.01
CA GLU A 537 -12.94 -48.85 -46.32
C GLU A 537 -13.89 -48.78 -47.54
N LEU A 538 -14.73 -47.74 -47.65
CA LEU A 538 -15.59 -47.56 -48.83
C LEU A 538 -14.79 -47.40 -50.12
N THR A 539 -13.68 -46.66 -50.08
CA THR A 539 -12.78 -46.53 -51.23
C THR A 539 -12.04 -47.84 -51.52
N ARG A 540 -11.69 -48.65 -50.50
CA ARG A 540 -11.16 -50.01 -50.67
C ARG A 540 -12.19 -50.91 -51.38
N GLU A 541 -13.43 -50.95 -50.91
CA GLU A 541 -14.50 -51.80 -51.45
C GLU A 541 -14.84 -51.45 -52.90
N ASN A 542 -15.09 -50.17 -53.20
CA ASN A 542 -15.41 -49.70 -54.54
C ASN A 542 -14.25 -50.00 -55.53
N ARG A 543 -12.99 -49.95 -55.08
CA ARG A 543 -11.81 -50.28 -55.90
C ARG A 543 -11.67 -51.78 -56.18
N HIS A 544 -11.97 -52.64 -55.20
CA HIS A 544 -11.78 -54.10 -55.33
C HIS A 544 -12.95 -54.82 -55.99
N LEU A 545 -14.10 -54.15 -56.21
CA LEU A 545 -15.30 -54.71 -56.84
C LEU A 545 -15.03 -55.47 -58.15
N VAL A 546 -14.13 -54.96 -58.98
CA VAL A 546 -13.80 -55.57 -60.29
C VAL A 546 -12.99 -56.86 -60.16
N GLY A 547 -12.26 -57.07 -59.05
CA GLY A 547 -11.30 -58.16 -58.89
C GLY A 547 -11.65 -59.23 -57.85
N MET A 548 -12.18 -58.85 -56.69
CA MET A 548 -12.46 -59.78 -55.57
C MET A 548 -13.86 -60.42 -55.63
N GLY A 549 -14.74 -59.87 -56.46
CA GLY A 549 -16.13 -60.28 -56.57
C GLY A 549 -17.03 -59.65 -55.50
N SER A 550 -18.21 -59.23 -55.90
CA SER A 550 -19.13 -58.47 -55.04
C SER A 550 -19.72 -59.30 -53.88
N GLU A 551 -19.85 -60.63 -54.02
CA GLU A 551 -20.29 -61.53 -52.94
C GLU A 551 -19.36 -61.46 -51.73
N ARG A 552 -18.04 -61.49 -51.96
CA ARG A 552 -17.04 -61.45 -50.89
C ARG A 552 -17.03 -60.08 -50.23
N LEU A 553 -17.07 -59.01 -51.04
CA LEU A 553 -17.08 -57.65 -50.53
C LEU A 553 -18.35 -57.33 -49.73
N LEU A 554 -19.51 -57.90 -50.06
CA LEU A 554 -20.71 -57.77 -49.21
C LEU A 554 -20.55 -58.39 -47.82
N LYS A 555 -19.87 -59.54 -47.74
CA LYS A 555 -19.59 -60.21 -46.46
C LYS A 555 -18.56 -59.40 -45.65
N GLU A 556 -17.53 -58.85 -46.29
CA GLU A 556 -16.57 -57.92 -45.67
C GLU A 556 -17.27 -56.63 -45.18
N HIS A 557 -18.04 -55.95 -46.04
CA HIS A 557 -18.82 -54.73 -45.73
C HIS A 557 -19.76 -54.90 -44.53
N ARG A 558 -20.58 -55.97 -44.53
CA ARG A 558 -21.47 -56.30 -43.40
C ARG A 558 -20.70 -56.55 -42.10
N SER A 559 -19.47 -57.07 -42.19
CA SER A 559 -18.63 -57.34 -41.02
C SER A 559 -17.92 -56.10 -40.46
N PHE A 560 -17.55 -55.15 -41.33
CA PHE A 560 -16.90 -53.90 -40.95
C PHE A 560 -17.91 -52.93 -40.33
N PHE A 561 -19.06 -52.70 -40.98
CA PHE A 561 -20.12 -51.78 -40.53
C PHE A 561 -21.14 -52.39 -39.55
N ARG A 562 -20.73 -53.39 -38.75
CA ARG A 562 -21.56 -54.00 -37.68
C ARG A 562 -21.72 -53.06 -36.48
N GLU A 563 -22.53 -53.45 -35.48
CA GLU A 563 -22.82 -52.69 -34.23
C GLU A 563 -21.60 -52.31 -33.35
N LYS A 564 -20.41 -52.84 -33.66
CA LYS A 564 -19.12 -52.49 -33.01
C LYS A 564 -18.07 -51.96 -34.00
N GLY A 565 -18.48 -51.66 -35.23
CA GLY A 565 -17.65 -51.12 -36.30
C GLY A 565 -17.39 -49.61 -36.17
N PRO A 566 -16.50 -49.02 -36.97
CA PRO A 566 -16.15 -47.60 -36.91
C PRO A 566 -17.34 -46.64 -37.01
N LEU A 567 -18.35 -46.95 -37.84
CA LEU A 567 -19.59 -46.15 -37.92
C LEU A 567 -20.30 -46.02 -36.55
N SER A 568 -20.42 -47.13 -35.81
CA SER A 568 -21.01 -47.14 -34.46
C SER A 568 -20.15 -46.41 -33.41
N GLN A 569 -18.89 -46.11 -33.73
CA GLN A 569 -18.02 -45.28 -32.92
C GLN A 569 -18.23 -43.82 -33.28
N CYS A 570 -18.32 -43.47 -34.58
CA CYS A 570 -18.71 -42.14 -35.04
C CYS A 570 -20.03 -41.66 -34.39
N GLU A 571 -21.07 -42.51 -34.40
CA GLU A 571 -22.37 -42.20 -33.79
C GLU A 571 -22.26 -41.92 -32.28
N LYS A 572 -21.44 -42.68 -31.54
CA LYS A 572 -21.20 -42.46 -30.10
C LYS A 572 -20.36 -41.22 -29.81
N ARG A 573 -19.36 -40.93 -30.65
CA ARG A 573 -18.55 -39.70 -30.56
C ARG A 573 -19.41 -38.47 -30.81
N LEU A 574 -20.30 -38.54 -31.80
CA LEU A 574 -21.26 -37.49 -32.09
C LEU A 574 -22.25 -37.28 -30.93
N GLN A 575 -22.82 -38.35 -30.37
CA GLN A 575 -23.67 -38.26 -29.16
C GLN A 575 -22.94 -37.60 -27.98
N LEU A 576 -21.67 -37.95 -27.74
CA LEU A 576 -20.88 -37.32 -26.69
C LEU A 576 -20.62 -35.82 -26.98
N MET A 577 -20.35 -35.45 -28.24
CA MET A 577 -20.30 -34.03 -28.63
C MET A 577 -21.64 -33.30 -28.37
N GLU A 578 -22.78 -33.96 -28.59
CA GLU A 578 -24.11 -33.39 -28.29
C GLU A 578 -24.32 -33.15 -26.79
N GLU A 579 -23.96 -34.12 -25.94
CA GLU A 579 -24.02 -34.00 -24.47
C GLU A 579 -23.08 -32.93 -23.91
N LEU A 580 -21.95 -32.68 -24.58
CA LEU A 580 -21.00 -31.62 -24.22
C LEU A 580 -21.50 -30.25 -24.69
N CYS A 581 -21.99 -30.13 -25.93
CA CYS A 581 -22.54 -28.87 -26.45
C CYS A 581 -23.78 -28.40 -25.65
N GLN A 582 -24.63 -29.30 -25.16
CA GLN A 582 -25.77 -28.95 -24.28
C GLN A 582 -25.37 -28.22 -22.99
N LYS A 583 -24.09 -28.28 -22.59
CA LYS A 583 -23.55 -27.57 -21.41
C LYS A 583 -22.95 -26.20 -21.76
N LEU A 584 -22.87 -25.86 -23.05
CA LEU A 584 -22.40 -24.59 -23.58
C LEU A 584 -23.59 -23.69 -23.96
N PRO A 585 -23.40 -22.36 -24.07
CA PRO A 585 -24.44 -21.44 -24.53
C PRO A 585 -24.92 -21.73 -25.96
N GLU A 586 -26.19 -21.42 -26.29
CA GLU A 586 -26.76 -21.71 -27.62
C GLU A 586 -26.06 -20.99 -28.79
N GLU A 587 -25.53 -19.79 -28.55
CA GLU A 587 -24.77 -18.96 -29.52
C GLU A 587 -23.32 -19.47 -29.75
N ASP A 588 -22.90 -20.52 -29.05
CA ASP A 588 -21.49 -20.93 -28.99
C ASP A 588 -20.97 -21.57 -30.30
N PRO A 589 -19.72 -21.29 -30.74
CA PRO A 589 -19.12 -21.91 -31.94
C PRO A 589 -19.10 -23.44 -31.92
N ALA A 590 -19.05 -24.10 -30.74
CA ALA A 590 -19.11 -25.55 -30.63
C ALA A 590 -20.38 -26.15 -31.26
N HIS A 591 -21.52 -25.45 -31.16
CA HIS A 591 -22.78 -25.86 -31.79
C HIS A 591 -22.68 -25.89 -33.33
N ARG A 592 -21.89 -24.99 -33.95
CA ARG A 592 -21.63 -25.01 -35.39
C ARG A 592 -20.73 -26.17 -35.80
N SER A 593 -19.71 -26.49 -34.99
CA SER A 593 -18.86 -27.67 -35.20
C SER A 593 -19.67 -28.97 -35.15
N LEU A 594 -20.53 -29.11 -34.14
CA LEU A 594 -21.46 -30.23 -34.01
C LEU A 594 -22.45 -30.35 -35.18
N GLN A 595 -22.98 -29.23 -35.69
CA GLN A 595 -23.85 -29.24 -36.88
C GLN A 595 -23.12 -29.69 -38.15
N SER A 596 -21.85 -29.27 -38.34
CA SER A 596 -21.01 -29.77 -39.44
C SER A 596 -20.78 -31.28 -39.31
N ALA A 597 -20.43 -31.74 -38.10
CA ALA A 597 -20.23 -33.15 -37.78
C ALA A 597 -21.45 -34.03 -38.05
N ARG A 598 -22.65 -33.57 -37.66
CA ARG A 598 -23.92 -34.23 -37.99
C ARG A 598 -24.13 -34.36 -39.50
N LYS A 599 -23.86 -33.29 -40.26
CA LYS A 599 -24.02 -33.26 -41.72
C LYS A 599 -23.06 -34.23 -42.41
N GLU A 600 -21.77 -34.15 -42.09
CA GLU A 600 -20.72 -34.98 -42.68
C GLU A 600 -20.92 -36.46 -42.35
N LEU A 601 -21.38 -36.81 -41.13
CA LEU A 601 -21.69 -38.20 -40.77
C LEU A 601 -22.92 -38.72 -41.54
N GLY A 602 -23.92 -37.88 -41.78
CA GLY A 602 -25.06 -38.21 -42.63
C GLY A 602 -24.65 -38.49 -44.08
N GLU A 603 -23.80 -37.63 -44.66
CA GLU A 603 -23.24 -37.83 -46.02
C GLU A 603 -22.44 -39.14 -46.10
N LEU A 604 -21.63 -39.46 -45.08
CA LEU A 604 -20.92 -40.74 -44.98
C LEU A 604 -21.89 -41.94 -44.87
N GLN A 605 -22.95 -41.84 -44.07
CA GLN A 605 -23.97 -42.90 -43.96
C GLN A 605 -24.66 -43.16 -45.32
N GLU A 606 -24.95 -42.12 -46.10
CA GLU A 606 -25.47 -42.24 -47.46
C GLU A 606 -24.46 -42.93 -48.40
N GLU A 607 -23.17 -42.62 -48.33
CA GLU A 607 -22.13 -43.30 -49.12
C GLU A 607 -21.96 -44.79 -48.75
N ILE A 608 -22.07 -45.14 -47.46
CA ILE A 608 -22.07 -46.54 -46.98
C ILE A 608 -23.26 -47.29 -47.60
N GLN A 609 -24.47 -46.73 -47.51
CA GLN A 609 -25.68 -47.34 -48.06
C GLN A 609 -25.60 -47.46 -49.59
N SER A 610 -25.13 -46.43 -50.28
CA SER A 610 -24.92 -46.40 -51.73
C SER A 610 -23.94 -47.50 -52.19
N THR A 611 -22.83 -47.67 -51.47
CA THR A 611 -21.84 -48.73 -51.74
C THR A 611 -22.44 -50.12 -51.51
N ARG A 612 -23.18 -50.33 -50.40
CA ARG A 612 -23.91 -51.57 -50.13
C ARG A 612 -24.92 -51.92 -51.24
N LEU A 613 -25.67 -50.93 -51.73
CA LEU A 613 -26.64 -51.10 -52.82
C LEU A 613 -25.96 -51.49 -54.14
N LYS A 614 -24.88 -50.80 -54.53
CA LYS A 614 -24.06 -51.16 -55.69
C LYS A 614 -23.55 -52.59 -55.60
N LEU A 615 -23.04 -52.98 -54.43
CA LEU A 615 -22.56 -54.34 -54.18
C LEU A 615 -23.69 -55.37 -54.25
N LEU A 616 -24.90 -55.07 -53.75
CA LEU A 616 -26.08 -55.96 -53.83
C LEU A 616 -26.56 -56.21 -55.27
N GLN A 617 -26.62 -55.16 -56.09
CA GLN A 617 -27.13 -55.22 -57.47
C GLN A 617 -26.12 -55.75 -58.51
N HIS A 618 -24.86 -55.95 -58.12
CA HIS A 618 -23.81 -56.34 -59.06
C HIS A 618 -23.97 -57.82 -59.54
N GLN A 619 -23.93 -58.02 -60.87
CA GLN A 619 -24.33 -59.27 -61.52
C GLN A 619 -23.25 -60.38 -61.56
N ASP A 620 -22.02 -60.10 -61.15
CA ASP A 620 -20.91 -61.07 -61.22
C ASP A 620 -21.15 -62.36 -60.42
N LYS A 621 -21.82 -62.28 -59.26
CA LYS A 621 -22.21 -63.41 -58.40
C LYS A 621 -23.00 -64.47 -59.17
N TRP A 622 -23.83 -64.02 -60.11
CA TRP A 622 -24.72 -64.84 -60.91
C TRP A 622 -24.02 -65.48 -62.13
N LYS A 623 -22.76 -65.16 -62.45
CA LYS A 623 -22.09 -65.64 -63.69
C LYS A 623 -22.08 -67.16 -63.82
N ASP A 624 -21.55 -67.87 -62.82
CA ASP A 624 -21.44 -69.33 -62.86
C ASP A 624 -22.79 -70.02 -62.76
N TYR A 625 -23.71 -69.45 -61.98
CA TYR A 625 -25.10 -69.90 -61.87
C TYR A 625 -25.83 -69.79 -63.21
N ASN A 626 -25.84 -68.60 -63.82
CA ASN A 626 -26.48 -68.34 -65.12
C ASN A 626 -25.88 -69.19 -66.23
N LYS A 627 -24.55 -69.42 -66.21
CA LYS A 627 -23.88 -70.30 -67.17
C LYS A 627 -24.39 -71.74 -67.07
N ARG A 628 -24.35 -72.35 -65.87
CA ARG A 628 -24.83 -73.73 -65.69
C ARG A 628 -26.34 -73.87 -65.89
N TYR A 629 -27.11 -72.85 -65.52
CA TYR A 629 -28.55 -72.78 -65.81
C TYR A 629 -28.81 -72.79 -67.32
N ALA A 630 -28.08 -71.98 -68.10
CA ALA A 630 -28.19 -71.94 -69.56
C ALA A 630 -27.73 -73.26 -70.22
N GLU A 631 -26.64 -73.86 -69.74
CA GLU A 631 -26.16 -75.17 -70.20
C GLU A 631 -27.20 -76.27 -70.00
N LEU A 632 -27.80 -76.36 -68.79
CA LEU A 632 -28.86 -77.33 -68.48
C LEU A 632 -30.14 -77.05 -69.28
N SER A 633 -30.54 -75.79 -69.42
CA SER A 633 -31.72 -75.38 -70.21
C SER A 633 -31.58 -75.74 -71.70
N CYS A 634 -30.43 -75.45 -72.32
CA CYS A 634 -30.13 -75.81 -73.70
C CYS A 634 -30.06 -77.34 -73.90
N TRP A 635 -29.47 -78.07 -72.95
CA TRP A 635 -29.44 -79.54 -72.97
C TRP A 635 -30.86 -80.12 -72.95
N LEU A 636 -31.74 -79.60 -72.10
CA LEU A 636 -33.11 -80.07 -71.90
C LEU A 636 -33.95 -79.88 -73.17
N ILE A 637 -33.92 -78.68 -73.76
CA ILE A 637 -34.60 -78.37 -75.03
C ILE A 637 -34.11 -79.31 -76.16
N SER A 638 -32.80 -79.55 -76.23
CA SER A 638 -32.21 -80.45 -77.23
C SER A 638 -32.73 -81.89 -77.07
N LYS A 639 -32.74 -82.42 -75.84
CA LYS A 639 -33.15 -83.80 -75.54
C LYS A 639 -34.65 -84.04 -75.68
N GLU A 640 -35.47 -83.04 -75.33
CA GLU A 640 -36.91 -83.09 -75.59
C GLU A 640 -37.25 -83.11 -77.09
N SER A 641 -36.43 -82.45 -77.93
CA SER A 641 -36.56 -82.58 -79.39
C SER A 641 -36.17 -83.96 -79.91
N GLN A 642 -35.16 -84.61 -79.30
CA GLN A 642 -34.76 -85.98 -79.63
C GLN A 642 -35.84 -87.00 -79.22
N LEU A 643 -36.49 -86.81 -78.07
CA LEU A 643 -37.65 -87.62 -77.66
C LEU A 643 -38.83 -87.49 -78.64
N ARG A 644 -39.15 -86.27 -79.09
CA ARG A 644 -40.19 -86.06 -80.11
C ARG A 644 -39.89 -86.79 -81.42
N LEU A 645 -38.63 -86.81 -81.85
CA LEU A 645 -38.19 -87.58 -83.03
C LEU A 645 -38.28 -89.10 -82.84
N LEU A 646 -38.05 -89.61 -81.62
CA LEU A 646 -38.24 -91.03 -81.30
C LEU A 646 -39.73 -91.43 -81.27
N ARG A 647 -40.60 -90.66 -80.61
CA ARG A 647 -42.05 -90.91 -80.57
C ARG A 647 -42.67 -90.94 -81.97
N ASN A 648 -42.24 -90.04 -82.87
CA ASN A 648 -42.69 -90.01 -84.27
C ASN A 648 -42.15 -91.16 -85.16
N ARG A 649 -41.13 -91.90 -84.72
CA ARG A 649 -40.51 -93.01 -85.47
C ARG A 649 -40.90 -94.40 -84.94
N ALA A 650 -41.60 -94.46 -83.80
CA ALA A 650 -42.01 -95.71 -83.14
C ALA A 650 -43.10 -96.50 -83.91
N SER A 651 -43.75 -95.89 -84.90
CA SER A 651 -44.80 -96.51 -85.73
C SER A 651 -44.28 -97.48 -86.81
N ASP A 652 -42.97 -97.47 -87.10
CA ASP A 652 -42.35 -98.30 -88.13
C ASP A 652 -41.79 -99.62 -87.56
N HIS A 653 -42.56 -100.70 -87.71
CA HIS A 653 -42.31 -102.02 -87.10
C HIS A 653 -40.99 -102.68 -87.53
N ARG A 654 -40.27 -102.13 -88.51
CA ARG A 654 -39.01 -102.68 -89.03
C ARG A 654 -37.74 -102.16 -88.34
N LYS A 655 -37.86 -101.39 -87.23
CA LYS A 655 -36.72 -100.65 -86.63
C LYS A 655 -36.59 -100.81 -85.10
N TYR A 656 -36.61 -102.06 -84.63
CA TYR A 656 -36.42 -102.44 -83.21
C TYR A 656 -35.12 -101.91 -82.57
N GLY A 657 -34.06 -101.64 -83.35
CA GLY A 657 -32.78 -101.12 -82.86
C GLY A 657 -32.80 -99.75 -82.15
N GLN A 658 -33.94 -99.04 -82.13
CA GLN A 658 -34.08 -97.72 -81.49
C GLN A 658 -34.31 -97.78 -79.97
N VAL A 659 -34.65 -98.95 -79.39
CA VAL A 659 -34.84 -99.11 -77.93
C VAL A 659 -33.61 -98.68 -77.13
N LYS A 660 -32.41 -99.06 -77.60
CA LYS A 660 -31.13 -98.74 -76.95
C LYS A 660 -30.92 -97.24 -76.76
N THR A 661 -31.30 -96.44 -77.77
CA THR A 661 -31.15 -94.98 -77.74
C THR A 661 -32.11 -94.31 -76.76
N ALA A 662 -33.32 -94.85 -76.54
CA ALA A 662 -34.24 -94.31 -75.55
C ALA A 662 -33.74 -94.53 -74.11
N ILE A 663 -33.19 -95.71 -73.82
CA ILE A 663 -32.59 -96.05 -72.52
C ILE A 663 -31.35 -95.18 -72.26
N GLU A 664 -30.49 -94.98 -73.26
CA GLU A 664 -29.32 -94.09 -73.16
C GLU A 664 -29.74 -92.64 -72.84
N LEU A 665 -30.77 -92.10 -73.51
CA LEU A 665 -31.29 -90.75 -73.24
C LEU A 665 -31.91 -90.60 -71.85
N ARG A 666 -32.55 -91.64 -71.30
CA ARG A 666 -33.08 -91.64 -69.94
C ARG A 666 -31.96 -91.61 -68.90
N ASN A 667 -30.94 -92.46 -69.06
CA ASN A 667 -29.77 -92.48 -68.18
C ASN A 667 -29.00 -91.14 -68.21
N GLU A 668 -28.90 -90.49 -69.38
CA GLU A 668 -28.35 -89.14 -69.50
C GLU A 668 -29.17 -88.09 -68.74
N ALA A 669 -30.50 -88.23 -68.69
CA ALA A 669 -31.40 -87.31 -68.00
C ALA A 669 -31.38 -87.46 -66.48
N GLU A 670 -31.34 -88.70 -65.98
CA GLU A 670 -31.14 -88.98 -64.54
C GLU A 670 -29.79 -88.41 -64.05
N LEU A 671 -28.75 -88.43 -64.90
CA LEU A 671 -27.46 -87.81 -64.59
C LEU A 671 -27.51 -86.27 -64.44
N GLN A 672 -28.49 -85.59 -65.04
CA GLN A 672 -28.65 -84.13 -64.92
C GLN A 672 -29.27 -83.67 -63.61
N GLU A 673 -29.88 -84.57 -62.81
CA GLU A 673 -30.40 -84.20 -61.49
C GLU A 673 -29.30 -83.65 -60.57
N GLY A 674 -28.06 -84.11 -60.72
CA GLY A 674 -26.90 -83.56 -60.00
C GLY A 674 -26.59 -82.09 -60.34
N ASN A 675 -26.77 -81.69 -61.60
CA ASN A 675 -26.60 -80.29 -62.02
C ASN A 675 -27.74 -79.41 -61.50
N LEU A 676 -28.97 -79.92 -61.48
CA LEU A 676 -30.11 -79.25 -60.86
C LEU A 676 -29.94 -79.11 -59.33
N GLY A 677 -29.41 -80.14 -58.66
CA GLY A 677 -29.08 -80.10 -57.24
C GLY A 677 -28.05 -79.02 -56.90
N TRP A 678 -26.99 -78.90 -57.72
CA TRP A 678 -26.00 -77.82 -57.56
C TRP A 678 -26.61 -76.43 -57.76
N LEU A 679 -27.50 -76.25 -58.76
CA LEU A 679 -28.18 -74.98 -58.98
C LEU A 679 -29.05 -74.58 -57.78
N ASN A 680 -29.80 -75.54 -57.20
CA ASN A 680 -30.60 -75.26 -55.99
C ASN A 680 -29.74 -74.88 -54.78
N ALA A 681 -28.62 -75.57 -54.55
CA ALA A 681 -27.70 -75.23 -53.45
C ALA A 681 -27.08 -73.85 -53.65
N ARG A 682 -26.55 -73.56 -54.85
CA ARG A 682 -25.94 -72.26 -55.16
C ARG A 682 -26.97 -71.12 -55.17
N MET A 683 -28.24 -71.41 -55.48
CA MET A 683 -29.34 -70.45 -55.36
C MET A 683 -29.53 -70.01 -53.90
N ALA A 684 -29.52 -70.94 -52.95
CA ALA A 684 -29.64 -70.63 -51.53
C ALA A 684 -28.52 -69.70 -51.04
N ASP A 685 -27.25 -69.98 -51.41
CA ASP A 685 -26.12 -69.10 -51.11
C ASP A 685 -26.28 -67.69 -51.70
N LEU A 686 -26.80 -67.60 -52.93
CA LEU A 686 -26.93 -66.33 -53.66
C LEU A 686 -28.06 -65.46 -53.12
N ILE A 687 -29.11 -66.03 -52.52
CA ILE A 687 -30.21 -65.27 -51.89
C ILE A 687 -29.66 -64.37 -50.77
N GLU A 688 -28.77 -64.87 -49.91
CA GLU A 688 -28.23 -64.07 -48.79
C GLU A 688 -27.41 -62.84 -49.22
N VAL A 689 -26.94 -62.81 -50.47
CA VAL A 689 -26.00 -61.83 -51.01
C VAL A 689 -26.52 -61.09 -52.26
N SER A 690 -27.78 -61.26 -52.64
CA SER A 690 -28.40 -60.57 -53.78
C SER A 690 -29.54 -59.64 -53.32
N ALA A 691 -30.14 -58.91 -54.26
CA ALA A 691 -31.38 -58.19 -54.00
C ALA A 691 -32.58 -59.15 -54.08
N ASP A 692 -33.60 -58.95 -53.25
CA ASP A 692 -34.78 -59.82 -53.17
C ASP A 692 -35.48 -59.99 -54.53
N ASP A 693 -35.52 -58.94 -55.36
CA ASP A 693 -36.10 -58.98 -56.71
C ASP A 693 -35.31 -59.86 -57.70
N ASP A 694 -33.98 -59.96 -57.56
CA ASP A 694 -33.14 -60.84 -58.39
C ASP A 694 -33.27 -62.29 -57.88
N ALA A 695 -33.24 -62.48 -56.56
CA ALA A 695 -33.45 -63.76 -55.90
C ALA A 695 -34.80 -64.40 -56.28
N GLN A 696 -35.90 -63.64 -56.20
CA GLN A 696 -37.23 -64.14 -56.56
C GLN A 696 -37.32 -64.52 -58.05
N ARG A 697 -36.80 -63.67 -58.95
CA ARG A 697 -36.81 -63.95 -60.40
C ARG A 697 -36.01 -65.20 -60.77
N GLN A 698 -34.81 -65.36 -60.22
CA GLN A 698 -33.97 -66.53 -60.50
C GLN A 698 -34.50 -67.82 -59.85
N GLY A 699 -35.14 -67.72 -58.68
CA GLY A 699 -35.83 -68.85 -58.05
C GLY A 699 -37.05 -69.33 -58.85
N ALA A 700 -37.86 -68.40 -59.37
CA ALA A 700 -38.98 -68.72 -60.26
C ALA A 700 -38.51 -69.38 -61.57
N ALA A 701 -37.38 -68.95 -62.13
CA ALA A 701 -36.77 -69.57 -63.31
C ALA A 701 -36.27 -71.00 -63.02
N LEU A 702 -35.60 -71.22 -61.88
CA LEU A 702 -35.07 -72.53 -61.50
C LEU A 702 -36.17 -73.55 -61.17
N THR A 703 -37.24 -73.14 -60.49
CA THR A 703 -38.39 -74.01 -60.22
C THR A 703 -39.07 -74.47 -61.50
N LYS A 704 -39.17 -73.60 -62.52
CA LYS A 704 -39.62 -74.01 -63.86
C LYS A 704 -38.67 -75.03 -64.51
N LEU A 705 -37.36 -74.75 -64.55
CA LEU A 705 -36.37 -75.67 -65.14
C LEU A 705 -36.36 -77.06 -64.45
N SER A 706 -36.60 -77.09 -63.13
CA SER A 706 -36.79 -78.30 -62.34
C SER A 706 -38.03 -79.11 -62.76
N ALA A 707 -39.15 -78.43 -63.04
CA ALA A 707 -40.37 -79.07 -63.52
C ALA A 707 -40.20 -79.63 -64.93
N ASP A 708 -39.60 -78.86 -65.84
CA ASP A 708 -39.34 -79.25 -67.23
C ASP A 708 -38.44 -80.51 -67.29
N LEU A 709 -37.43 -80.63 -66.42
CA LEU A 709 -36.53 -81.80 -66.38
C LEU A 709 -37.26 -83.07 -65.93
N LYS A 710 -38.10 -82.96 -64.89
CA LYS A 710 -38.93 -84.07 -64.40
C LYS A 710 -39.95 -84.53 -65.43
N GLY A 711 -40.53 -83.58 -66.18
CA GLY A 711 -41.39 -83.88 -67.33
C GLY A 711 -40.67 -84.72 -68.39
N LEU A 712 -39.46 -84.31 -68.78
CA LEU A 712 -38.65 -85.04 -69.76
C LEU A 712 -38.31 -86.48 -69.31
N VAL A 713 -37.92 -86.68 -68.04
CA VAL A 713 -37.63 -88.01 -67.48
C VAL A 713 -38.89 -88.90 -67.48
N ALA A 714 -40.05 -88.36 -67.13
CA ALA A 714 -41.32 -89.09 -67.18
C ALA A 714 -41.68 -89.51 -68.62
N SER A 715 -41.59 -88.59 -69.60
CA SER A 715 -41.86 -88.91 -71.01
C SER A 715 -40.85 -89.90 -71.61
N LEU A 716 -39.57 -89.84 -71.21
CA LEU A 716 -38.55 -90.83 -71.61
C LEU A 716 -38.91 -92.24 -71.11
N SER A 717 -39.36 -92.33 -69.85
CA SER A 717 -39.78 -93.60 -69.22
C SER A 717 -41.03 -94.21 -69.85
N GLU A 718 -41.90 -93.39 -70.45
CA GLU A 718 -43.09 -93.84 -71.18
C GLU A 718 -42.74 -94.31 -72.60
N ALA A 719 -41.87 -93.56 -73.30
CA ALA A 719 -41.37 -93.94 -74.62
C ALA A 719 -40.57 -95.26 -74.61
N GLU A 720 -39.78 -95.50 -73.56
CA GLU A 720 -39.07 -96.76 -73.32
C GLU A 720 -40.03 -97.96 -73.30
N LYS A 721 -41.15 -97.86 -72.54
CA LYS A 721 -42.15 -98.93 -72.43
C LYS A 721 -42.85 -99.22 -73.76
N MET A 722 -43.24 -98.20 -74.53
CA MET A 722 -43.86 -98.41 -75.85
C MET A 722 -42.89 -99.11 -76.83
N LEU A 723 -41.61 -98.73 -76.84
CA LEU A 723 -40.65 -99.33 -77.77
C LEU A 723 -40.35 -100.80 -77.45
N LEU A 724 -40.45 -101.20 -76.17
CA LEU A 724 -40.35 -102.60 -75.75
C LEU A 724 -41.52 -103.45 -76.27
N THR A 725 -42.78 -103.00 -76.10
CA THR A 725 -43.96 -103.80 -76.53
C THR A 725 -44.04 -103.97 -78.05
N VAL A 726 -43.56 -103.00 -78.83
CA VAL A 726 -43.42 -103.14 -80.29
C VAL A 726 -42.39 -104.22 -80.65
N GLY A 727 -41.34 -104.41 -79.84
CA GLY A 727 -40.33 -105.46 -80.04
C GLY A 727 -40.90 -106.87 -79.96
N ASP A 728 -41.70 -107.14 -78.93
CA ASP A 728 -42.34 -108.45 -78.71
C ASP A 728 -43.29 -108.84 -79.86
N CYS A 729 -44.00 -107.86 -80.42
CA CYS A 729 -44.90 -108.04 -81.55
C CYS A 729 -44.17 -108.39 -82.86
N VAL A 730 -42.93 -107.92 -83.05
CA VAL A 730 -42.12 -108.20 -84.25
C VAL A 730 -41.59 -109.63 -84.23
N GLN A 731 -41.02 -110.06 -83.10
CA GLN A 731 -40.48 -111.43 -82.96
C GLN A 731 -41.56 -112.50 -83.18
N PHE A 732 -42.78 -112.27 -82.69
CA PHE A 732 -43.89 -113.20 -82.90
C PHE A 732 -44.28 -113.39 -84.37
N ARG A 733 -44.21 -112.33 -85.21
CA ARG A 733 -44.51 -112.46 -86.65
C ARG A 733 -43.51 -113.35 -87.36
N GLU A 734 -42.24 -113.27 -86.99
CA GLU A 734 -41.16 -114.07 -87.60
C GLU A 734 -41.33 -115.57 -87.29
N GLU A 735 -41.71 -115.92 -86.05
CA GLU A 735 -42.00 -117.31 -85.65
C GLU A 735 -43.23 -117.91 -86.37
N VAL A 736 -44.28 -117.12 -86.61
CA VAL A 736 -45.49 -117.55 -87.32
C VAL A 736 -45.23 -117.74 -88.82
N GLN A 737 -44.43 -116.87 -89.43
CA GLN A 737 -44.04 -116.98 -90.84
C GLN A 737 -43.30 -118.31 -91.11
N ALA A 738 -42.25 -118.58 -90.31
CA ALA A 738 -41.41 -119.76 -90.48
C ALA A 738 -42.19 -121.08 -90.38
N THR A 739 -43.14 -121.19 -89.45
CA THR A 739 -43.90 -122.43 -89.19
C THR A 739 -45.00 -122.72 -90.22
N LEU A 740 -45.49 -121.70 -90.96
CA LEU A 740 -46.48 -121.90 -92.04
C LEU A 740 -45.84 -122.43 -93.33
N GLU A 741 -44.68 -121.91 -93.71
CA GLU A 741 -43.90 -122.37 -94.88
C GLU A 741 -43.55 -123.86 -94.74
N ASP A 742 -43.15 -124.23 -93.52
CA ASP A 742 -42.74 -125.56 -93.10
C ASP A 742 -43.91 -126.60 -93.05
N LEU A 743 -45.16 -126.12 -93.07
CA LEU A 743 -46.38 -126.92 -93.20
C LEU A 743 -46.79 -127.12 -94.67
N ALA A 744 -46.67 -126.07 -95.48
CA ALA A 744 -47.06 -126.08 -96.90
C ALA A 744 -46.18 -127.03 -97.73
N GLN A 745 -44.88 -127.11 -97.41
CA GLN A 745 -43.94 -127.99 -98.09
C GLN A 745 -44.29 -129.48 -97.92
N GLY A 746 -44.47 -129.94 -96.67
CA GLY A 746 -44.76 -131.34 -96.37
C GLY A 746 -46.09 -131.85 -96.94
N GLN A 747 -47.05 -130.94 -97.22
CA GLN A 747 -48.33 -131.33 -97.81
C GLN A 747 -48.21 -131.69 -99.31
N LYS A 748 -47.24 -131.12 -100.03
CA LYS A 748 -46.96 -131.49 -101.44
C LYS A 748 -46.33 -132.88 -101.54
N GLU A 749 -45.40 -133.19 -100.64
CA GLU A 749 -44.63 -134.45 -100.63
C GLU A 749 -45.55 -135.66 -100.47
N VAL A 750 -46.46 -135.62 -99.48
CA VAL A 750 -47.47 -136.68 -99.25
C VAL A 750 -48.37 -136.91 -100.47
N GLN A 751 -48.66 -135.88 -101.26
CA GLN A 751 -49.55 -135.98 -102.43
C GLN A 751 -48.85 -136.56 -103.66
N ALA A 752 -47.53 -136.38 -103.79
CA ALA A 752 -46.74 -137.02 -104.85
C ALA A 752 -46.61 -138.54 -104.62
N GLU A 753 -46.39 -138.97 -103.36
CA GLU A 753 -46.31 -140.38 -102.98
C GLU A 753 -47.59 -141.16 -103.29
N ALA A 754 -48.77 -140.54 -103.07
CA ALA A 754 -50.07 -141.15 -103.35
C ALA A 754 -50.25 -141.52 -104.84
N SER A 755 -49.65 -140.73 -105.75
CA SER A 755 -49.70 -140.97 -107.19
C SER A 755 -48.81 -142.17 -107.58
N GLN A 756 -47.58 -142.24 -107.05
CA GLN A 756 -46.65 -143.33 -107.34
C GLN A 756 -47.13 -144.72 -106.89
N ILE A 757 -48.01 -144.79 -105.87
CA ILE A 757 -48.60 -146.05 -105.41
C ILE A 757 -49.58 -146.65 -106.44
N LEU A 758 -50.24 -145.81 -107.26
CA LEU A 758 -51.32 -146.24 -108.16
C LEU A 758 -50.81 -146.78 -109.52
N ASP A 759 -49.64 -146.33 -109.97
CA ASP A 759 -49.08 -146.69 -111.28
C ASP A 759 -48.16 -147.93 -111.27
N SER A 760 -47.95 -148.55 -110.10
CA SER A 760 -47.03 -149.70 -109.96
C SER A 760 -47.63 -150.99 -110.57
N SER A 761 -46.80 -151.68 -111.36
CA SER A 761 -47.18 -152.90 -112.10
C SER A 761 -46.83 -154.21 -111.39
N ASP A 762 -46.11 -154.15 -110.26
CA ASP A 762 -45.89 -155.28 -109.34
C ASP A 762 -46.61 -155.00 -108.01
N PRO A 763 -47.60 -155.82 -107.59
CA PRO A 763 -48.32 -155.62 -106.33
C PRO A 763 -47.43 -155.64 -105.08
N ARG A 764 -46.19 -156.14 -105.14
CA ARG A 764 -45.22 -156.05 -104.03
C ARG A 764 -44.65 -154.65 -103.84
N GLU A 765 -44.41 -153.91 -104.93
CA GLU A 765 -43.84 -152.56 -104.90
C GLU A 765 -44.87 -151.54 -104.40
N ALA A 766 -46.11 -151.60 -104.90
CA ALA A 766 -47.23 -150.81 -104.40
C ALA A 766 -47.45 -150.94 -102.88
N GLN A 767 -47.27 -152.16 -102.35
CA GLN A 767 -47.45 -152.45 -100.92
C GLN A 767 -46.33 -151.85 -100.05
N GLN A 768 -45.12 -151.68 -100.60
CA GLN A 768 -43.98 -151.09 -99.90
C GLN A 768 -44.07 -149.54 -99.88
N LEU A 769 -44.49 -148.92 -100.99
CA LEU A 769 -44.74 -147.48 -101.08
C LEU A 769 -45.88 -147.01 -100.14
N LEU A 770 -46.94 -147.82 -99.99
CA LEU A 770 -48.05 -147.53 -99.07
C LEU A 770 -47.59 -147.35 -97.61
N LEU A 771 -46.57 -148.10 -97.17
CA LEU A 771 -46.07 -148.04 -95.80
C LEU A 771 -45.34 -146.71 -95.51
N VAL A 772 -44.61 -146.18 -96.49
CA VAL A 772 -43.91 -144.88 -96.41
C VAL A 772 -44.91 -143.74 -96.31
N HIS A 773 -45.90 -143.72 -97.21
CA HIS A 773 -46.98 -142.72 -97.24
C HIS A 773 -47.73 -142.60 -95.90
N GLN A 774 -47.98 -143.73 -95.21
CA GLN A 774 -48.60 -143.72 -93.88
C GLN A 774 -47.73 -143.07 -92.79
N GLN A 775 -46.39 -143.09 -92.91
CA GLN A 775 -45.51 -142.42 -91.95
C GLN A 775 -45.48 -140.90 -92.15
N HIS A 776 -45.41 -140.42 -93.39
CA HIS A 776 -45.41 -138.98 -93.66
C HIS A 776 -46.75 -138.32 -93.31
N LEU A 777 -47.88 -139.00 -93.53
CA LEU A 777 -49.20 -138.56 -93.05
C LEU A 777 -49.28 -138.35 -91.53
N LYS A 778 -48.56 -139.14 -90.72
CA LYS A 778 -48.48 -138.93 -89.26
C LYS A 778 -47.67 -137.67 -88.91
N ARG A 779 -46.56 -137.43 -89.62
CA ARG A 779 -45.68 -136.27 -89.40
C ARG A 779 -46.41 -134.96 -89.73
N LEU A 780 -47.15 -134.91 -90.84
CA LEU A 780 -47.94 -133.72 -91.23
C LEU A 780 -49.04 -133.37 -90.21
N ARG A 781 -49.67 -134.38 -89.59
CA ARG A 781 -50.68 -134.17 -88.53
C ARG A 781 -50.11 -133.58 -87.24
N MET A 782 -48.82 -133.76 -86.97
CA MET A 782 -48.14 -133.16 -85.80
C MET A 782 -47.92 -131.66 -86.03
N LYS A 783 -47.27 -131.26 -87.14
CA LYS A 783 -47.07 -129.82 -87.45
C LYS A 783 -48.38 -129.03 -87.52
N ARG A 784 -49.47 -129.66 -87.96
CA ARG A 784 -50.81 -129.02 -87.98
C ARG A 784 -51.35 -128.68 -86.59
N LYS A 785 -50.88 -129.35 -85.52
CA LYS A 785 -51.20 -128.99 -84.13
C LYS A 785 -50.33 -127.84 -83.60
N GLU A 786 -49.07 -127.72 -84.03
CA GLU A 786 -48.19 -126.61 -83.63
C GLU A 786 -48.73 -125.26 -84.12
N VAL A 787 -49.21 -125.20 -85.37
CA VAL A 787 -49.89 -124.01 -85.92
C VAL A 787 -51.14 -123.64 -85.11
N GLN A 788 -51.85 -124.62 -84.53
CA GLN A 788 -52.99 -124.35 -83.64
C GLN A 788 -52.58 -123.78 -82.27
N GLN A 789 -51.35 -124.05 -81.80
CA GLN A 789 -50.83 -123.46 -80.55
C GLN A 789 -50.35 -122.02 -80.74
N LEU A 790 -49.69 -121.72 -81.88
CA LEU A 790 -49.26 -120.35 -82.21
C LEU A 790 -50.44 -119.38 -82.32
N PHE A 791 -51.61 -119.85 -82.76
CA PHE A 791 -52.84 -119.05 -82.81
C PHE A 791 -53.26 -118.52 -81.42
N CYS A 792 -53.07 -119.31 -80.36
CA CYS A 792 -53.38 -118.89 -78.99
C CYS A 792 -52.42 -117.80 -78.48
N ARG A 793 -51.13 -117.88 -78.81
CA ARG A 793 -50.13 -116.84 -78.46
C ARG A 793 -50.39 -115.54 -79.22
N GLY A 794 -50.83 -115.64 -80.49
CA GLY A 794 -51.24 -114.48 -81.28
C GLY A 794 -52.43 -113.73 -80.68
N GLN A 795 -53.40 -114.42 -80.09
CA GLN A 795 -54.54 -113.79 -79.40
C GLN A 795 -54.13 -113.02 -78.13
N GLN A 796 -53.06 -113.43 -77.44
CA GLN A 796 -52.56 -112.72 -76.26
C GLN A 796 -51.84 -111.42 -76.65
N LEU A 797 -50.91 -111.50 -77.60
CA LEU A 797 -50.19 -110.32 -78.12
C LEU A 797 -51.14 -109.30 -78.77
N GLN A 798 -52.24 -109.76 -79.39
CA GLN A 798 -53.25 -108.85 -79.96
C GLN A 798 -54.03 -108.07 -78.89
N VAL A 799 -54.14 -108.59 -77.65
CA VAL A 799 -54.71 -107.86 -76.50
C VAL A 799 -53.70 -106.87 -75.94
N GLU A 800 -52.41 -107.23 -75.86
CA GLU A 800 -51.35 -106.32 -75.40
C GLU A 800 -51.06 -105.19 -76.42
N GLU A 801 -51.13 -105.48 -77.71
CA GLU A 801 -51.06 -104.49 -78.79
C GLU A 801 -52.30 -103.57 -78.79
N ALA A 802 -53.50 -104.11 -78.50
CA ALA A 802 -54.71 -103.31 -78.34
C ALA A 802 -54.68 -102.43 -77.08
N LEU A 803 -54.14 -102.92 -75.96
CA LEU A 803 -53.90 -102.12 -74.76
C LEU A 803 -52.88 -101.01 -75.03
N SER A 804 -51.77 -101.32 -75.70
CA SER A 804 -50.74 -100.36 -76.10
C SER A 804 -51.26 -99.30 -77.08
N ARG A 805 -52.11 -99.69 -78.05
CA ARG A 805 -52.79 -98.74 -78.95
C ARG A 805 -53.87 -97.93 -78.23
N SER A 806 -54.60 -98.50 -77.27
CA SER A 806 -55.53 -97.74 -76.42
C SER A 806 -54.82 -96.74 -75.49
N SER A 807 -53.53 -96.96 -75.23
CA SER A 807 -52.66 -95.97 -74.57
C SER A 807 -52.21 -94.86 -75.53
N MET A 808 -52.08 -95.13 -76.83
CA MET A 808 -51.88 -94.08 -77.85
C MET A 808 -53.16 -93.27 -78.12
N ASP A 809 -54.33 -93.91 -78.15
CA ASP A 809 -55.63 -93.24 -78.41
C ASP A 809 -56.22 -92.53 -77.16
N ARG A 810 -55.48 -92.46 -76.05
CA ARG A 810 -55.89 -91.68 -74.86
C ARG A 810 -55.37 -90.24 -74.83
N GLU A 811 -54.65 -89.82 -75.87
CA GLU A 811 -54.39 -88.41 -76.18
C GLU A 811 -54.90 -88.10 -77.60
N LEU A 812 -56.18 -87.76 -77.73
CA LEU A 812 -56.76 -86.76 -78.66
C LEU A 812 -58.28 -86.95 -78.80
N ASN A 813 -59.08 -86.03 -78.24
CA ASN A 813 -60.52 -86.00 -78.51
C ASN A 813 -61.06 -84.57 -78.59
N PHE A 814 -61.07 -84.02 -79.81
CA PHE A 814 -61.89 -82.92 -80.36
C PHE A 814 -61.46 -82.80 -81.85
N SER A 815 -62.28 -82.96 -82.91
CA SER A 815 -63.68 -83.42 -83.02
C SER A 815 -64.11 -83.68 -84.50
N SER A 816 -64.71 -84.86 -84.79
CA SER A 816 -65.84 -85.22 -85.73
C SER A 816 -66.05 -84.59 -87.14
N PRO A 817 -66.85 -85.23 -88.07
CA PRO A 817 -67.11 -86.67 -88.32
C PRO A 817 -67.32 -87.07 -89.84
N GLU A 818 -67.81 -88.31 -90.07
CA GLU A 818 -68.60 -88.84 -91.24
C GLU A 818 -67.94 -89.27 -92.58
N SER A 819 -67.74 -90.59 -92.77
CA SER A 819 -68.58 -91.46 -93.67
C SER A 819 -68.02 -92.89 -93.85
N LEU A 820 -68.92 -93.89 -93.95
CA LEU A 820 -68.60 -95.33 -94.17
C LEU A 820 -68.17 -95.59 -95.64
N GLU A 821 -67.20 -96.44 -95.96
CA GLU A 821 -67.20 -97.92 -95.87
C GLU A 821 -68.37 -98.61 -96.61
N VAL A 822 -68.06 -99.42 -97.63
CA VAL A 822 -68.66 -100.75 -97.98
C VAL A 822 -68.04 -101.28 -99.30
N GLU A 823 -67.92 -102.61 -99.37
CA GLU A 823 -67.45 -103.51 -100.46
C GLU A 823 -66.01 -104.04 -100.31
N LEU A 824 -65.76 -105.35 -100.34
CA LEU A 824 -66.65 -106.54 -100.29
C LEU A 824 -65.73 -107.76 -100.05
N ASP A 825 -66.05 -108.65 -99.11
CA ASP A 825 -65.40 -109.98 -99.11
C ASP A 825 -66.27 -111.09 -98.47
N GLN A 826 -66.60 -112.12 -99.24
CA GLN A 826 -66.98 -113.44 -98.74
C GLN A 826 -66.58 -114.54 -99.73
N ALA A 827 -65.65 -115.40 -99.30
CA ALA A 827 -65.25 -116.60 -100.01
C ALA A 827 -65.87 -117.89 -99.42
N ARG A 828 -66.51 -118.67 -100.30
CA ARG A 828 -66.62 -120.16 -100.33
C ARG A 828 -66.99 -120.98 -99.05
N VAL A 829 -68.27 -121.35 -98.96
CA VAL A 829 -68.80 -122.75 -99.10
C VAL A 829 -68.18 -123.95 -98.33
N SER A 830 -68.94 -124.45 -97.32
CA SER A 830 -69.26 -125.88 -96.96
C SER A 830 -68.14 -126.92 -96.66
N PRO A 831 -68.44 -128.20 -96.24
CA PRO A 831 -69.66 -128.86 -95.67
C PRO A 831 -69.42 -129.49 -94.24
N ARG A 832 -70.41 -129.75 -93.35
CA ARG A 832 -71.31 -130.94 -93.18
C ARG A 832 -70.61 -132.33 -93.19
N VAL A 833 -70.90 -133.36 -92.35
CA VAL A 833 -72.11 -133.67 -91.51
C VAL A 833 -71.92 -134.82 -90.45
N HIS A 834 -72.73 -134.82 -89.36
CA HIS A 834 -73.09 -135.94 -88.40
C HIS A 834 -72.01 -136.50 -87.42
N ARG A 835 -72.31 -137.08 -86.22
CA ARG A 835 -73.56 -137.63 -85.59
C ARG A 835 -73.49 -137.62 -84.03
N ARG A 836 -74.64 -137.48 -83.31
CA ARG A 836 -75.03 -137.92 -81.91
C ARG A 836 -73.94 -138.05 -80.81
N SER A 837 -74.01 -137.53 -79.58
CA SER A 837 -75.07 -137.64 -78.53
C SER A 837 -74.58 -137.02 -77.19
N GLY A 838 -75.49 -136.69 -76.24
CA GLY A 838 -75.16 -136.52 -74.80
C GLY A 838 -75.31 -135.11 -74.20
N LYS A 839 -76.42 -134.89 -73.46
CA LYS A 839 -76.60 -133.84 -72.42
C LYS A 839 -75.90 -134.28 -71.11
N PRO A 840 -75.77 -133.47 -70.01
CA PRO A 840 -76.43 -132.19 -69.65
C PRO A 840 -75.42 -131.01 -69.46
N SER A 841 -75.79 -129.72 -69.47
CA SER A 841 -76.74 -128.94 -68.64
C SER A 841 -76.33 -128.85 -67.15
N ALA A 842 -76.32 -127.70 -66.48
CA ALA A 842 -76.31 -126.27 -66.85
C ALA A 842 -76.10 -125.43 -65.56
N ALA A 843 -75.82 -124.13 -65.71
CA ALA A 843 -76.36 -123.05 -64.85
C ALA A 843 -75.93 -123.00 -63.35
N ARG A 844 -75.92 -121.85 -62.65
CA ARG A 844 -76.03 -120.41 -63.01
C ARG A 844 -75.70 -119.54 -61.77
N LEU A 845 -75.39 -118.26 -62.04
CA LEU A 845 -75.76 -117.07 -61.24
C LEU A 845 -75.22 -116.87 -59.80
N THR A 846 -74.45 -115.76 -59.65
CA THR A 846 -74.54 -114.75 -58.56
C THR A 846 -74.15 -115.18 -57.13
N CYS A 847 -73.73 -114.31 -56.19
CA CYS A 847 -73.94 -112.87 -56.05
C CYS A 847 -72.98 -112.27 -54.98
N SER A 848 -72.61 -110.99 -55.08
CA SER A 848 -72.35 -110.08 -53.91
C SER A 848 -71.15 -110.44 -52.97
N ARG A 849 -70.62 -109.62 -52.03
CA ARG A 849 -70.64 -108.17 -51.69
C ARG A 849 -69.57 -107.92 -50.57
N LEU A 850 -69.23 -106.65 -50.27
CA LEU A 850 -68.60 -106.15 -49.00
C LEU A 850 -67.13 -106.56 -48.74
N SER A 851 -66.28 -105.85 -47.97
CA SER A 851 -66.28 -104.48 -47.41
C SER A 851 -64.85 -104.14 -46.90
N GLY A 852 -64.37 -102.89 -46.97
CA GLY A 852 -64.20 -102.00 -45.80
C GLY A 852 -62.89 -101.18 -45.96
N ALA A 853 -62.88 -99.85 -45.77
CA ALA A 853 -62.47 -99.13 -44.53
C ALA A 853 -60.92 -99.15 -44.29
N ALA A 854 -60.18 -98.10 -43.91
CA ALA A 854 -60.41 -96.63 -43.78
C ALA A 854 -59.01 -95.94 -43.59
N GLU A 855 -58.77 -94.63 -43.30
CA GLU A 855 -59.63 -93.47 -42.94
C GLU A 855 -59.03 -92.10 -43.41
N ALA A 856 -58.56 -91.22 -42.49
CA ALA A 856 -58.29 -89.76 -42.57
C ALA A 856 -56.85 -89.37 -42.12
N GLU A 857 -56.35 -88.12 -42.21
CA GLU A 857 -56.91 -86.78 -42.54
C GLU A 857 -56.32 -86.15 -43.82
#